data_AF-A0A8C3G1U9-F1
#
_entry.id   AF-A0A8C3G1U9-F1
#
_cell.length_a   1.000
_cell.length_b   1.000
_cell.length_c   1.000
_cell.angle_alpha   90.00
_cell.angle_beta   90.00
_cell.angle_gamma   90.00
#
_symmetry.space_group_name_H-M   'P 1'
#
loop_
_entity.id
_entity.type
_entity.pdbx_description
1 polymer ?
#
loop_
_entity_poly.entity_id
_entity_poly.type
_entity_poly.pdbx_seq_one_letter_code
_entity_poly.pdbx_strand_id
1 'polypeptide(L)'
;MLKEIIFYTQRTGTRRRYQDDGISDDEIEGKRMFDLDEKLQCVRFKSDLIKNMEGKDFTFEYIQREGLRDPIIFDNADGLGIHRRIVDVMDVNTQKGIEMSMAQWRRYYETPPSEREKLYNVISLEFSHTRLENLVKRPASVDLIDWVDNMWPRHLKERQRDSTNAIIDMHYPKVQKYCLMSVQGCFTDFHIDFGGTSVWYHILRGGKVFWLIPPTPPNLEMYENWVLSGKQGDIFLGDKCYDCQRIELKQGNTFIIPSGWIHAVYTPEDTLVFGGNFLHSFNIPMQLNIYSIEDRTRVPAKFRYPFYFEMCWYVLERYLYCQTNISHLTPEFQKYSLGLTQPDIETNDQTKNGTANGVESTQIMEIVIKEEKVEEETAEVAQPQHMLTPFELEGLWNLLGKLEELSDQKKCVPEGILNAAALLEDMRTLLKEHSNDNPKLSYTGKPIVKWPERPPTPPPPVIHRPRLGPTLHKPLGQRPTKRSSISALRRRRVRCKHCGACCRKECGTCQYCHDMRKFGGPGRMKKGCIMRRCLAPALPNTARCAICGEGELDESNPSTYSLMECTVCSQIVHHQCIKEPGEGKINKDLPSCWECPKCYQGKDLEKQSSLERSPRLLRSKVLSRLRSPTSRLSQGRGRGSTWASGSSYHSSSGGTDSFQQQSSLGRATKEGEEEVSEVANQNGAEEDEEEEEMEQDSETRGKEGSFLKVTLQKPTKAKYDPSAIVPKLEAIAPQTARLSRPAKLSNGASSSTSELPHLRIPLSALQEGGSEADRENSGSGPGCEREVWVSVFRYLSRADLCVCMAVCKNWYKWCLDKRLWARIDLSIKRTITPQALTGITKRQPITLDLSWTNISKKQLNWLVGRLPGLKDLMVAGCSWLTISALCSSGCPLLRSLDLRYADGVKDSQIRDLVTPPGCDNRSQFRTMQCLRLAGLDISDATLRLVIRHMPHLTKLDLSHCNSLTDNSINLLTAVGSSTRNTLTELNLGGCSKLTDTSLKYLRRLSCISLLDLRGCNGVSRKACEAFFSELSVNTLYCLSDEKLIQRIS
;
A
#
# COMPACT_ATOMS: atom_id res chain seq x y z
N MET A 1 -26.54 -31.82 -49.13
CA MET A 1 -26.37 -30.40 -48.77
C MET A 1 -24.88 -30.19 -48.50
N LEU A 2 -24.09 -29.83 -49.53
CA LEU A 2 -22.63 -30.12 -49.52
C LEU A 2 -21.82 -29.17 -50.45
N LYS A 3 -22.13 -27.86 -50.49
CA LYS A 3 -21.52 -26.93 -51.47
C LYS A 3 -21.17 -25.51 -50.97
N GLU A 4 -21.16 -25.24 -49.66
CA GLU A 4 -20.82 -23.90 -49.12
C GLU A 4 -19.64 -23.90 -48.12
N ILE A 5 -18.69 -24.83 -48.27
CA ILE A 5 -17.46 -24.91 -47.44
C ILE A 5 -16.21 -24.43 -48.22
N ILE A 6 -16.39 -23.55 -49.21
CA ILE A 6 -15.28 -22.90 -49.95
C ILE A 6 -15.64 -21.45 -50.33
N PHE A 7 -15.73 -20.51 -49.36
CA PHE A 7 -15.49 -19.07 -49.63
C PHE A 7 -15.37 -18.13 -48.39
N TYR A 8 -14.83 -18.58 -47.25
CA TYR A 8 -14.63 -17.67 -46.07
C TYR A 8 -13.24 -17.68 -45.41
N THR A 9 -12.22 -18.16 -46.12
CA THR A 9 -10.82 -18.23 -45.64
C THR A 9 -9.95 -17.04 -46.08
N GLN A 10 -10.43 -15.79 -45.92
CA GLN A 10 -9.55 -14.60 -45.87
C GLN A 10 -10.26 -13.32 -45.37
N ARG A 11 -10.42 -13.18 -44.04
CA ARG A 11 -10.62 -11.88 -43.36
C ARG A 11 -10.21 -11.98 -41.89
N THR A 12 -8.90 -11.92 -41.65
CA THR A 12 -8.31 -11.90 -40.29
C THR A 12 -8.53 -10.54 -39.61
N GLY A 13 -9.78 -10.26 -39.25
CA GLY A 13 -10.11 -9.13 -38.37
C GLY A 13 -9.40 -9.30 -37.02
N THR A 14 -8.76 -8.24 -36.54
CA THR A 14 -8.01 -8.27 -35.28
C THR A 14 -8.97 -8.47 -34.09
N ARG A 15 -9.01 -9.70 -33.56
CA ARG A 15 -9.66 -10.01 -32.28
C ARG A 15 -9.17 -9.01 -31.22
N ARG A 16 -10.10 -8.26 -30.60
CA ARG A 16 -9.78 -7.40 -29.45
C ARG A 16 -9.17 -8.28 -28.36
N ARG A 17 -8.10 -7.79 -27.74
CA ARG A 17 -7.44 -8.45 -26.61
C ARG A 17 -7.86 -7.70 -25.34
N TYR A 18 -8.18 -8.44 -24.28
CA TYR A 18 -8.07 -7.91 -22.91
C TYR A 18 -6.59 -7.76 -22.55
N GLN A 19 -5.90 -6.80 -23.19
CA GLN A 19 -4.62 -6.29 -22.71
C GLN A 19 -4.88 -5.27 -21.61
N ASP A 20 -3.92 -5.09 -20.71
CA ASP A 20 -3.85 -3.97 -19.76
C ASP A 20 -3.46 -2.67 -20.50
N ASP A 21 -4.16 -2.40 -21.60
CA ASP A 21 -4.02 -1.20 -22.41
C ASP A 21 -4.85 -0.11 -21.74
N GLY A 22 -4.18 0.84 -21.08
CA GLY A 22 -4.77 1.99 -20.40
C GLY A 22 -5.45 3.03 -21.30
N ILE A 23 -6.20 2.57 -22.31
CA ILE A 23 -7.44 3.21 -22.74
C ILE A 23 -8.36 3.15 -21.50
N SER A 24 -8.88 4.29 -21.05
CA SER A 24 -9.77 4.29 -19.90
C SER A 24 -11.15 3.77 -20.26
N ASP A 25 -11.86 3.19 -19.28
CA ASP A 25 -13.29 2.85 -19.35
C ASP A 25 -14.21 4.09 -19.47
N ASP A 26 -13.72 5.19 -20.05
CA ASP A 26 -14.42 6.46 -20.23
C ASP A 26 -15.23 6.50 -21.54
N GLU A 27 -15.16 5.45 -22.36
CA GLU A 27 -15.93 5.27 -23.62
C GLU A 27 -17.07 4.24 -23.50
N ILE A 28 -17.38 3.77 -22.27
CA ILE A 28 -18.69 3.18 -21.97
C ILE A 28 -19.58 4.30 -21.40
N GLU A 29 -20.11 5.16 -22.27
CA GLU A 29 -21.22 6.04 -21.92
C GLU A 29 -22.48 5.18 -21.75
N GLY A 30 -22.89 4.97 -20.50
CA GLY A 30 -23.87 3.95 -20.09
C GLY A 30 -25.33 4.21 -20.46
N LYS A 31 -25.63 4.41 -21.76
CA LYS A 31 -26.95 4.09 -22.32
C LYS A 31 -26.91 2.68 -22.88
N ARG A 32 -27.73 1.78 -22.33
CA ARG A 32 -28.02 0.47 -22.95
C ARG A 32 -28.72 0.74 -24.28
N MET A 33 -28.35 0.02 -25.35
CA MET A 33 -29.08 0.11 -26.62
C MET A 33 -30.38 -0.69 -26.61
N PHE A 34 -30.49 -1.67 -25.71
CA PHE A 34 -31.73 -2.41 -25.47
C PHE A 34 -32.60 -1.70 -24.42
N ASP A 35 -33.90 -1.66 -24.67
CA ASP A 35 -34.91 -1.26 -23.69
C ASP A 35 -35.09 -2.39 -22.66
N LEU A 36 -34.96 -2.07 -21.36
CA LEU A 36 -35.12 -3.04 -20.28
C LEU A 36 -36.58 -3.24 -19.87
N ASP A 37 -37.42 -2.21 -20.01
CA ASP A 37 -38.86 -2.29 -19.72
C ASP A 37 -39.55 -3.18 -20.76
N GLU A 38 -39.07 -3.14 -22.01
CA GLU A 38 -39.41 -4.14 -23.04
C GLU A 38 -39.08 -5.56 -22.55
N LYS A 39 -37.88 -5.84 -22.02
CA LYS A 39 -37.52 -7.21 -21.56
C LYS A 39 -38.25 -7.63 -20.29
N LEU A 40 -38.69 -6.69 -19.46
CA LEU A 40 -39.51 -6.93 -18.27
C LEU A 40 -40.96 -7.31 -18.63
N GLN A 41 -41.48 -6.83 -19.75
CA GLN A 41 -42.83 -7.17 -20.22
C GLN A 41 -42.85 -8.31 -21.25
N CYS A 42 -41.76 -8.47 -22.03
CA CYS A 42 -41.66 -9.40 -23.15
C CYS A 42 -42.05 -10.85 -22.77
N VAL A 43 -42.90 -11.46 -23.59
CA VAL A 43 -43.45 -12.81 -23.35
C VAL A 43 -42.55 -13.95 -23.82
N ARG A 44 -41.37 -13.65 -24.39
CA ARG A 44 -40.40 -14.65 -24.89
C ARG A 44 -39.78 -15.49 -23.77
N PHE A 45 -39.50 -14.88 -22.62
CA PHE A 45 -38.66 -15.48 -21.57
C PHE A 45 -39.45 -16.46 -20.68
N LYS A 46 -40.07 -17.47 -21.31
CA LYS A 46 -41.00 -18.44 -20.71
C LYS A 46 -40.55 -19.90 -20.84
N SER A 47 -39.26 -20.17 -21.07
CA SER A 47 -38.71 -21.52 -20.88
C SER A 47 -39.00 -22.00 -19.46
N ASP A 48 -39.22 -23.30 -19.26
CA ASP A 48 -39.44 -23.89 -17.94
C ASP A 48 -38.15 -24.59 -17.49
N LEU A 49 -37.38 -23.89 -16.66
CA LEU A 49 -36.00 -24.23 -16.26
C LEU A 49 -35.80 -24.26 -14.74
N ILE A 50 -36.80 -23.87 -13.94
CA ILE A 50 -36.71 -23.71 -12.49
C ILE A 50 -37.56 -24.78 -11.79
N LYS A 51 -36.94 -25.50 -10.86
CA LYS A 51 -37.59 -26.50 -10.01
C LYS A 51 -38.23 -25.82 -8.79
N ASN A 52 -39.52 -25.97 -8.61
CA ASN A 52 -40.21 -25.58 -7.37
C ASN A 52 -40.06 -26.71 -6.34
N MET A 53 -39.76 -26.38 -5.08
CA MET A 53 -39.47 -27.39 -4.04
C MET A 53 -39.84 -26.89 -2.63
N GLU A 54 -40.21 -27.81 -1.72
CA GLU A 54 -40.31 -27.50 -0.30
C GLU A 54 -38.95 -27.66 0.40
N GLY A 55 -38.65 -26.81 1.40
CA GLY A 55 -37.33 -26.80 2.05
C GLY A 55 -36.96 -28.09 2.79
N LYS A 56 -37.93 -28.96 3.08
CA LYS A 56 -37.73 -30.30 3.67
C LYS A 56 -37.10 -31.30 2.69
N ASP A 57 -37.35 -31.14 1.38
CA ASP A 57 -36.98 -32.10 0.34
C ASP A 57 -35.56 -31.83 -0.21
N PHE A 58 -35.04 -30.62 0.02
CA PHE A 58 -33.69 -30.20 -0.34
C PHE A 58 -32.63 -30.79 0.60
N THR A 59 -32.46 -32.11 0.54
CA THR A 59 -31.57 -32.91 1.42
C THR A 59 -30.18 -33.11 0.80
N PHE A 60 -29.26 -33.70 1.56
CA PHE A 60 -27.97 -34.16 1.02
C PHE A 60 -28.16 -35.30 -0.01
N GLU A 61 -29.11 -36.21 0.21
CA GLU A 61 -29.42 -37.30 -0.75
C GLU A 61 -29.91 -36.73 -2.09
N TYR A 62 -30.76 -35.69 -2.06
CA TYR A 62 -31.18 -34.97 -3.26
C TYR A 62 -29.98 -34.45 -4.06
N ILE A 63 -28.98 -33.86 -3.39
CA ILE A 63 -27.79 -33.31 -4.04
C ILE A 63 -26.90 -34.43 -4.60
N GLN A 64 -26.76 -35.56 -3.88
CA GLN A 64 -26.04 -36.75 -4.38
C GLN A 64 -26.69 -37.35 -5.64
N ARG A 65 -28.02 -37.32 -5.74
CA ARG A 65 -28.79 -37.92 -6.84
C ARG A 65 -28.91 -37.03 -8.07
N GLU A 66 -29.17 -35.74 -7.87
CA GLU A 66 -29.47 -34.79 -8.96
C GLU A 66 -28.28 -33.85 -9.27
N GLY A 67 -27.17 -33.98 -8.55
CA GLY A 67 -25.91 -33.25 -8.78
C GLY A 67 -25.97 -31.73 -8.53
N LEU A 68 -27.09 -31.23 -8.00
CA LEU A 68 -27.44 -29.80 -7.94
C LEU A 68 -27.22 -29.11 -9.30
N ARG A 69 -27.92 -29.57 -10.35
CA ARG A 69 -27.77 -29.06 -11.73
C ARG A 69 -28.83 -28.03 -12.15
N ASP A 70 -30.03 -28.10 -11.57
CA ASP A 70 -31.16 -27.20 -11.87
C ASP A 70 -31.31 -26.07 -10.83
N PRO A 71 -31.72 -24.84 -11.22
CA PRO A 71 -32.12 -23.79 -10.31
C PRO A 71 -33.35 -24.18 -9.50
N ILE A 72 -33.34 -23.91 -8.19
CA ILE A 72 -34.40 -24.34 -7.28
C ILE A 72 -34.98 -23.12 -6.55
N ILE A 73 -36.30 -22.94 -6.64
CA ILE A 73 -37.04 -21.94 -5.87
C ILE A 73 -37.85 -22.61 -4.76
N PHE A 74 -37.82 -21.96 -3.59
CA PHE A 74 -38.56 -22.31 -2.40
C PHE A 74 -39.45 -21.13 -2.02
N ASP A 75 -40.77 -21.30 -2.05
CA ASP A 75 -41.69 -20.20 -1.74
C ASP A 75 -41.53 -19.71 -0.30
N ASN A 76 -41.41 -20.66 0.64
CA ASN A 76 -41.22 -20.44 2.06
C ASN A 76 -39.82 -20.85 2.53
N ALA A 77 -39.32 -20.23 3.60
CA ALA A 77 -38.03 -20.55 4.22
C ALA A 77 -38.09 -21.70 5.25
N ASP A 78 -39.27 -22.31 5.44
CA ASP A 78 -39.47 -23.43 6.35
C ASP A 78 -38.73 -24.69 5.87
N GLY A 79 -38.15 -25.43 6.81
CA GLY A 79 -37.17 -26.49 6.53
C GLY A 79 -35.75 -25.98 6.22
N LEU A 80 -35.58 -24.75 5.71
CA LEU A 80 -34.25 -24.22 5.35
C LEU A 80 -33.50 -23.59 6.54
N GLY A 81 -34.20 -22.97 7.51
CA GLY A 81 -33.63 -22.56 8.81
C GLY A 81 -33.06 -21.13 8.92
N ILE A 82 -33.62 -20.15 8.22
CA ILE A 82 -33.06 -18.79 7.98
C ILE A 82 -33.75 -17.67 8.83
N HIS A 83 -32.99 -16.67 9.32
CA HIS A 83 -33.46 -15.42 10.00
C HIS A 83 -32.52 -14.22 9.68
N ARG A 84 -32.92 -12.89 9.67
CA ARG A 84 -32.02 -11.67 9.88
C ARG A 84 -32.51 -10.18 9.75
N ARG A 85 -31.56 -9.20 9.78
CA ARG A 85 -31.57 -7.70 9.62
C ARG A 85 -30.18 -7.14 9.12
N ILE A 86 -29.93 -5.83 8.90
CA ILE A 86 -29.32 -5.20 7.64
C ILE A 86 -27.98 -4.35 7.69
N VAL A 87 -27.11 -4.36 6.61
CA VAL A 87 -26.12 -3.34 5.99
C VAL A 87 -25.42 -3.95 4.72
N ASP A 88 -24.73 -3.38 3.66
CA ASP A 88 -23.99 -2.12 3.27
C ASP A 88 -23.28 -2.21 1.82
N VAL A 89 -22.73 -1.18 1.09
CA VAL A 89 -22.84 -0.89 -0.45
C VAL A 89 -21.81 -1.14 -1.63
N MET A 90 -22.31 -0.90 -2.90
CA MET A 90 -21.71 -0.57 -4.24
C MET A 90 -22.57 0.47 -5.12
N ASP A 91 -22.18 0.86 -6.36
CA ASP A 91 -22.88 1.75 -7.37
C ASP A 91 -23.40 0.95 -8.62
N VAL A 92 -24.53 1.34 -9.26
CA VAL A 92 -25.09 0.69 -10.49
C VAL A 92 -24.63 1.33 -11.79
N ASN A 93 -24.79 2.65 -11.92
CA ASN A 93 -24.97 3.33 -13.22
C ASN A 93 -23.71 3.31 -14.10
N THR A 94 -22.60 2.83 -13.57
CA THR A 94 -21.32 2.68 -14.26
C THR A 94 -20.73 1.27 -14.14
N GLN A 95 -21.37 0.37 -13.38
CA GLN A 95 -20.80 -0.90 -12.88
C GLN A 95 -19.41 -0.77 -12.21
N LYS A 96 -18.97 0.45 -11.85
CA LYS A 96 -17.67 0.71 -11.22
C LYS A 96 -17.86 0.79 -9.70
N GLY A 97 -17.09 0.01 -8.95
CA GLY A 97 -17.11 0.04 -7.49
C GLY A 97 -16.69 1.40 -6.92
N ILE A 98 -17.58 2.02 -6.14
CA ILE A 98 -17.30 3.26 -5.39
C ILE A 98 -17.24 2.95 -3.90
N GLU A 99 -16.15 3.37 -3.24
CA GLU A 99 -16.04 3.32 -1.78
C GLU A 99 -17.00 4.34 -1.13
N MET A 100 -17.99 3.85 -0.38
CA MET A 100 -18.80 4.68 0.52
C MET A 100 -18.99 3.99 1.87
N SER A 101 -19.12 4.78 2.94
CA SER A 101 -19.33 4.23 4.29
C SER A 101 -20.82 3.98 4.57
N MET A 102 -21.11 3.08 5.51
CA MET A 102 -22.47 2.67 5.86
C MET A 102 -23.38 3.82 6.32
N ALA A 103 -22.81 4.83 6.96
CA ALA A 103 -23.53 6.06 7.34
C ALA A 103 -23.86 6.98 6.15
N GLN A 104 -23.23 6.77 4.98
CA GLN A 104 -23.58 7.45 3.73
C GLN A 104 -24.63 6.63 2.95
N TRP A 105 -24.48 5.30 2.87
CA TRP A 105 -25.48 4.44 2.24
C TRP A 105 -26.85 4.66 2.79
N ARG A 106 -26.97 4.51 4.11
CA ARG A 106 -28.25 4.38 4.77
C ARG A 106 -29.12 5.60 4.44
N ARG A 107 -28.50 6.79 4.39
CA ARG A 107 -29.14 8.04 4.00
C ARG A 107 -29.62 8.04 2.55
N TYR A 108 -28.78 7.57 1.61
CA TYR A 108 -29.16 7.42 0.20
C TYR A 108 -30.28 6.39 0.01
N TYR A 109 -30.20 5.24 0.68
CA TYR A 109 -31.21 4.18 0.60
C TYR A 109 -32.54 4.57 1.27
N GLU A 110 -32.48 5.38 2.33
CA GLU A 110 -33.62 6.05 2.95
C GLU A 110 -34.06 7.34 2.22
N THR A 111 -33.37 7.76 1.14
CA THR A 111 -33.80 8.90 0.28
C THR A 111 -34.92 8.43 -0.65
N PRO A 112 -36.03 9.19 -0.82
CA PRO A 112 -37.13 8.81 -1.72
C PRO A 112 -36.65 8.59 -3.18
N PRO A 113 -37.26 7.66 -3.96
CA PRO A 113 -36.84 7.38 -5.33
C PRO A 113 -36.76 8.62 -6.25
N SER A 114 -37.68 9.57 -6.10
CA SER A 114 -37.73 10.84 -6.83
C SER A 114 -36.58 11.81 -6.52
N GLU A 115 -35.86 11.61 -5.42
CA GLU A 115 -34.75 12.46 -4.98
C GLU A 115 -33.37 11.81 -5.22
N ARG A 116 -33.33 10.61 -5.81
CA ARG A 116 -32.09 9.86 -6.08
C ARG A 116 -31.41 10.35 -7.36
N GLU A 117 -30.43 11.26 -7.20
CA GLU A 117 -29.56 11.75 -8.30
C GLU A 117 -28.87 10.64 -9.13
N LYS A 118 -28.74 9.42 -8.57
CA LYS A 118 -28.07 8.25 -9.16
C LYS A 118 -28.71 6.95 -8.65
N LEU A 119 -28.51 5.84 -9.36
CA LEU A 119 -28.85 4.49 -8.88
C LEU A 119 -27.61 3.79 -8.31
N TYR A 120 -27.70 3.28 -7.08
CA TYR A 120 -26.63 2.58 -6.36
C TYR A 120 -27.15 1.23 -5.81
N ASN A 121 -26.28 0.21 -5.75
CA ASN A 121 -26.67 -1.18 -5.48
C ASN A 121 -25.56 -1.92 -4.76
N VAL A 122 -25.87 -2.64 -3.68
CA VAL A 122 -24.97 -3.65 -3.12
C VAL A 122 -25.22 -5.01 -3.76
N ILE A 123 -24.14 -5.64 -4.22
CA ILE A 123 -24.11 -7.11 -4.38
C ILE A 123 -22.94 -7.81 -3.62
N SER A 124 -21.97 -7.06 -3.07
CA SER A 124 -20.68 -7.63 -2.62
C SER A 124 -20.29 -7.43 -1.15
N LEU A 125 -21.18 -7.02 -0.23
CA LEU A 125 -20.81 -6.96 1.19
C LEU A 125 -20.83 -8.34 1.84
N GLU A 126 -19.67 -8.96 1.94
CA GLU A 126 -19.44 -10.14 2.76
C GLU A 126 -19.26 -9.76 4.24
N PHE A 127 -20.06 -10.36 5.13
CA PHE A 127 -20.20 -9.94 6.52
C PHE A 127 -19.73 -10.96 7.58
N SER A 128 -19.06 -12.05 7.18
CA SER A 128 -18.48 -13.01 8.12
C SER A 128 -17.44 -12.32 9.04
N HIS A 129 -17.32 -12.84 10.27
CA HIS A 129 -16.61 -12.23 11.42
C HIS A 129 -17.17 -10.90 11.96
N THR A 130 -18.33 -10.44 11.49
CA THR A 130 -19.05 -9.34 12.16
C THR A 130 -20.09 -9.89 13.15
N ARG A 131 -20.74 -9.03 13.95
CA ARG A 131 -21.96 -9.43 14.68
C ARG A 131 -23.12 -9.77 13.73
N LEU A 132 -22.99 -9.38 12.46
CA LEU A 132 -23.81 -9.86 11.38
C LEU A 132 -23.38 -11.27 10.92
N GLU A 133 -22.65 -12.08 11.69
CA GLU A 133 -22.53 -13.52 11.41
C GLU A 133 -23.62 -14.35 12.13
N ASN A 134 -23.62 -14.38 13.46
CA ASN A 134 -24.33 -15.33 14.34
C ASN A 134 -25.89 -15.38 14.33
N LEU A 135 -26.58 -14.79 13.34
CA LEU A 135 -28.04 -14.80 13.21
C LEU A 135 -28.53 -15.10 11.78
N VAL A 136 -27.67 -15.04 10.73
CA VAL A 136 -27.94 -15.67 9.42
C VAL A 136 -27.42 -17.08 9.57
N LYS A 137 -28.30 -18.04 9.32
CA LYS A 137 -27.91 -19.35 8.82
C LYS A 137 -28.29 -19.40 7.34
N ARG A 138 -27.46 -20.06 6.53
CA ARG A 138 -27.81 -20.46 5.16
C ARG A 138 -28.65 -21.75 5.22
N PRO A 139 -29.21 -22.24 4.10
CA PRO A 139 -29.88 -23.54 4.09
C PRO A 139 -28.97 -24.66 4.60
N ALA A 140 -29.46 -25.50 5.52
CA ALA A 140 -28.64 -26.50 6.21
C ALA A 140 -27.90 -27.46 5.26
N SER A 141 -28.51 -27.84 4.13
CA SER A 141 -27.87 -28.70 3.13
C SER A 141 -26.69 -28.03 2.40
N VAL A 142 -26.60 -26.70 2.41
CA VAL A 142 -25.41 -25.96 1.91
C VAL A 142 -24.25 -26.05 2.90
N ASP A 143 -24.50 -26.08 4.22
CA ASP A 143 -23.45 -26.37 5.22
C ASP A 143 -22.82 -27.76 5.02
N LEU A 144 -23.58 -28.72 4.48
CA LEU A 144 -23.13 -30.10 4.25
C LEU A 144 -22.30 -30.29 2.97
N ILE A 145 -22.34 -29.36 2.01
CA ILE A 145 -21.63 -29.48 0.71
C ILE A 145 -20.56 -28.43 0.46
N ASP A 146 -20.57 -27.30 1.18
CA ASP A 146 -19.65 -26.19 0.95
C ASP A 146 -18.19 -26.58 1.25
N TRP A 147 -17.34 -26.42 0.24
CA TRP A 147 -15.90 -26.65 0.35
C TRP A 147 -15.21 -25.80 1.41
N VAL A 148 -15.67 -24.58 1.71
CA VAL A 148 -15.00 -23.73 2.71
C VAL A 148 -15.08 -24.29 4.13
N ASP A 149 -16.14 -25.03 4.48
CA ASP A 149 -16.30 -25.62 5.83
C ASP A 149 -15.91 -27.10 5.90
N ASN A 150 -16.00 -27.82 4.78
CA ASN A 150 -15.75 -29.25 4.70
C ASN A 150 -14.36 -29.61 4.16
N MET A 151 -13.72 -28.72 3.39
CA MET A 151 -12.43 -28.97 2.73
C MET A 151 -11.29 -28.08 3.24
N TRP A 152 -11.54 -26.80 3.54
CA TRP A 152 -10.47 -25.91 4.02
C TRP A 152 -10.01 -26.27 5.45
N PRO A 153 -8.70 -26.22 5.77
CA PRO A 153 -8.20 -26.49 7.12
C PRO A 153 -8.85 -25.58 8.18
N ARG A 154 -9.75 -26.16 8.97
CA ARG A 154 -10.58 -25.46 9.97
C ARG A 154 -9.79 -24.47 10.83
N HIS A 155 -8.59 -24.86 11.26
CA HIS A 155 -7.76 -24.04 12.14
C HIS A 155 -7.31 -22.70 11.52
N LEU A 156 -7.21 -22.60 10.18
CA LEU A 156 -6.88 -21.34 9.49
C LEU A 156 -8.08 -20.37 9.54
N LYS A 157 -9.29 -20.90 9.32
CA LYS A 157 -10.54 -20.13 9.46
C LYS A 157 -10.80 -19.73 10.92
N GLU A 158 -10.50 -20.60 11.89
CA GLU A 158 -10.54 -20.29 13.34
C GLU A 158 -9.53 -19.20 13.75
N ARG A 159 -8.38 -19.13 13.06
CA ARG A 159 -7.33 -18.10 13.30
C ARG A 159 -7.70 -16.73 12.70
N GLN A 160 -8.59 -16.64 11.70
CA GLN A 160 -9.05 -15.36 11.15
C GLN A 160 -9.93 -14.61 12.16
N ARG A 161 -9.48 -13.43 12.62
CA ARG A 161 -10.22 -12.59 13.58
C ARG A 161 -10.58 -11.21 13.07
N ASP A 162 -9.81 -10.67 12.13
CA ASP A 162 -10.05 -9.37 11.54
C ASP A 162 -10.86 -9.48 10.24
N SER A 163 -11.86 -8.60 10.11
CA SER A 163 -12.72 -8.50 8.94
C SER A 163 -12.00 -7.78 7.80
N THR A 164 -11.18 -8.54 7.05
CA THR A 164 -10.51 -8.09 5.83
C THR A 164 -11.08 -8.82 4.61
N ASN A 165 -11.06 -8.12 3.47
CA ASN A 165 -11.38 -8.65 2.15
C ASN A 165 -10.16 -8.48 1.20
N ALA A 166 -8.96 -8.21 1.75
CA ALA A 166 -7.72 -8.17 0.99
C ALA A 166 -7.06 -9.55 1.04
N ILE A 167 -6.86 -10.18 -0.12
CA ILE A 167 -6.40 -11.58 -0.22
C ILE A 167 -5.08 -11.87 0.53
N ILE A 168 -4.19 -10.87 0.66
CA ILE A 168 -2.93 -10.97 1.41
C ILE A 168 -3.09 -11.07 2.94
N ASP A 169 -4.27 -10.69 3.46
CA ASP A 169 -4.60 -10.71 4.90
C ASP A 169 -5.66 -11.79 5.23
N MET A 170 -6.03 -12.63 4.25
CA MET A 170 -7.08 -13.65 4.36
C MET A 170 -6.47 -15.05 4.54
N HIS A 171 -6.83 -15.75 5.61
CA HIS A 171 -6.42 -17.15 5.86
C HIS A 171 -7.39 -18.20 5.29
N TYR A 172 -8.50 -17.79 4.66
CA TYR A 172 -9.45 -18.68 3.96
C TYR A 172 -10.32 -17.90 2.96
N PRO A 173 -11.07 -18.58 2.04
CA PRO A 173 -12.00 -17.93 1.12
C PRO A 173 -13.25 -17.37 1.83
N LYS A 174 -13.20 -16.09 2.21
CA LYS A 174 -14.29 -15.36 2.85
C LYS A 174 -15.34 -14.90 1.82
N VAL A 175 -16.18 -15.84 1.38
CA VAL A 175 -17.23 -15.64 0.34
C VAL A 175 -18.61 -16.23 0.70
N GLN A 176 -18.77 -16.74 1.91
CA GLN A 176 -19.92 -17.59 2.29
C GLN A 176 -21.20 -16.82 2.61
N LYS A 177 -21.12 -15.53 2.99
CA LYS A 177 -22.26 -14.78 3.55
C LYS A 177 -22.29 -13.31 3.10
N TYR A 178 -23.09 -13.03 2.07
CA TYR A 178 -23.32 -11.71 1.47
C TYR A 178 -24.65 -11.07 1.88
N CYS A 179 -24.66 -9.75 2.08
CA CYS A 179 -25.87 -8.94 2.25
C CYS A 179 -25.99 -7.98 1.07
N LEU A 180 -27.10 -8.05 0.35
CA LEU A 180 -27.36 -7.27 -0.86
C LEU A 180 -28.54 -6.33 -0.62
N MET A 181 -28.39 -5.04 -0.97
CA MET A 181 -29.47 -4.05 -0.92
C MET A 181 -29.43 -3.23 -2.20
N SER A 182 -30.53 -3.24 -2.92
CA SER A 182 -30.60 -2.61 -4.24
C SER A 182 -31.80 -1.68 -4.23
N VAL A 183 -31.64 -0.46 -4.76
CA VAL A 183 -32.81 0.40 -4.97
C VAL A 183 -33.63 -0.05 -6.19
N GLN A 184 -34.87 0.39 -6.26
CA GLN A 184 -35.67 0.35 -7.48
C GLN A 184 -34.89 0.82 -8.71
N GLY A 185 -35.01 0.09 -9.83
CA GLY A 185 -34.34 0.39 -11.10
C GLY A 185 -32.93 -0.20 -11.25
N CYS A 186 -32.35 -0.78 -10.19
CA CYS A 186 -31.02 -1.42 -10.28
C CYS A 186 -31.05 -2.66 -11.19
N PHE A 187 -30.12 -2.72 -12.14
CA PHE A 187 -29.89 -3.88 -13.01
C PHE A 187 -28.41 -4.28 -13.00
N THR A 188 -28.14 -5.57 -12.78
CA THR A 188 -26.86 -6.24 -13.01
C THR A 188 -27.01 -7.11 -14.25
N ASP A 189 -26.09 -6.94 -15.21
CA ASP A 189 -26.17 -7.58 -16.53
C ASP A 189 -25.82 -9.08 -16.48
N PHE A 190 -25.90 -9.77 -17.62
CA PHE A 190 -25.62 -11.20 -17.72
C PHE A 190 -24.20 -11.55 -17.28
N HIS A 191 -24.08 -12.42 -16.28
CA HIS A 191 -22.82 -12.92 -15.74
C HIS A 191 -22.96 -14.38 -15.27
N ILE A 192 -21.82 -14.98 -14.92
CA ILE A 192 -21.72 -16.25 -14.19
C ILE A 192 -20.97 -15.92 -12.88
N ASP A 193 -21.38 -16.52 -11.76
CA ASP A 193 -20.69 -16.33 -10.46
C ASP A 193 -19.25 -16.85 -10.47
N PHE A 194 -18.39 -16.21 -9.67
CA PHE A 194 -16.94 -16.29 -9.78
C PHE A 194 -16.37 -17.67 -9.41
N GLY A 195 -15.40 -18.15 -10.18
CA GLY A 195 -14.89 -19.53 -10.10
C GLY A 195 -15.95 -20.60 -10.38
N GLY A 196 -17.13 -20.24 -10.89
CA GLY A 196 -18.25 -21.15 -11.10
C GLY A 196 -18.95 -21.59 -9.82
N THR A 197 -18.96 -20.77 -8.76
CA THR A 197 -19.71 -21.08 -7.54
C THR A 197 -21.20 -21.29 -7.82
N SER A 198 -21.83 -22.11 -6.97
CA SER A 198 -23.28 -22.10 -6.79
C SER A 198 -23.63 -21.04 -5.73
N VAL A 199 -24.78 -20.40 -5.84
CA VAL A 199 -25.22 -19.32 -4.94
C VAL A 199 -26.57 -19.62 -4.32
N TRP A 200 -26.73 -19.31 -3.02
CA TRP A 200 -28.03 -19.26 -2.35
C TRP A 200 -28.45 -17.80 -2.14
N TYR A 201 -29.75 -17.52 -2.26
CA TYR A 201 -30.28 -16.16 -2.40
C TYR A 201 -31.68 -16.07 -1.73
N HIS A 202 -31.82 -15.33 -0.64
CA HIS A 202 -33.06 -15.24 0.16
C HIS A 202 -33.58 -13.80 0.26
N ILE A 203 -34.80 -13.55 -0.24
CA ILE A 203 -35.40 -12.21 -0.31
C ILE A 203 -36.04 -11.84 1.04
N LEU A 204 -35.31 -11.15 1.90
CA LEU A 204 -35.85 -10.72 3.20
C LEU A 204 -36.85 -9.55 3.07
N ARG A 205 -36.73 -8.71 2.04
CA ARG A 205 -37.69 -7.63 1.75
C ARG A 205 -37.65 -7.22 0.27
N GLY A 206 -38.80 -6.90 -0.29
CA GLY A 206 -38.98 -6.48 -1.69
C GLY A 206 -39.04 -7.67 -2.65
N GLY A 207 -38.77 -7.45 -3.93
CA GLY A 207 -38.64 -8.52 -4.94
C GLY A 207 -37.52 -8.29 -5.96
N LYS A 208 -37.12 -9.36 -6.65
CA LYS A 208 -36.14 -9.38 -7.75
C LYS A 208 -36.75 -9.97 -9.01
N VAL A 209 -36.24 -9.58 -10.17
CA VAL A 209 -36.48 -10.28 -11.43
C VAL A 209 -35.15 -10.83 -11.94
N PHE A 210 -35.07 -12.13 -12.16
CA PHE A 210 -33.92 -12.80 -12.77
C PHE A 210 -34.24 -13.22 -14.21
N TRP A 211 -33.26 -13.16 -15.10
CA TRP A 211 -33.25 -13.92 -16.35
C TRP A 211 -32.18 -15.00 -16.24
N LEU A 212 -32.53 -16.25 -16.58
CA LEU A 212 -31.68 -17.42 -16.46
C LEU A 212 -31.45 -18.04 -17.83
N ILE A 213 -30.23 -18.48 -18.09
CA ILE A 213 -29.81 -19.19 -19.31
C ILE A 213 -29.02 -20.44 -18.87
N PRO A 214 -29.38 -21.66 -19.33
CA PRO A 214 -28.75 -22.88 -18.87
C PRO A 214 -27.30 -23.00 -19.36
N PRO A 215 -26.37 -23.58 -18.57
CA PRO A 215 -24.94 -23.67 -18.88
C PRO A 215 -24.61 -24.77 -19.90
N THR A 216 -25.36 -24.83 -21.01
CA THR A 216 -25.06 -25.72 -22.13
C THR A 216 -23.77 -25.26 -22.83
N PRO A 217 -22.99 -26.16 -23.45
CA PRO A 217 -21.76 -25.77 -24.15
C PRO A 217 -21.97 -24.65 -25.19
N PRO A 218 -23.04 -24.63 -26.02
CA PRO A 218 -23.32 -23.51 -26.92
C PRO A 218 -23.62 -22.19 -26.21
N ASN A 219 -24.33 -22.23 -25.06
CA ASN A 219 -24.62 -21.01 -24.29
C ASN A 219 -23.36 -20.46 -23.61
N LEU A 220 -22.47 -21.32 -23.11
CA LEU A 220 -21.18 -20.92 -22.52
C LEU A 220 -20.22 -20.36 -23.59
N GLU A 221 -20.14 -20.97 -24.77
CA GLU A 221 -19.38 -20.40 -25.90
C GLU A 221 -19.96 -19.05 -26.35
N MET A 222 -21.29 -18.92 -26.42
CA MET A 222 -21.95 -17.66 -26.76
C MET A 222 -21.71 -16.57 -25.71
N TYR A 223 -21.73 -16.92 -24.42
CA TYR A 223 -21.40 -16.01 -23.33
C TYR A 223 -19.93 -15.55 -23.40
N GLU A 224 -18.98 -16.48 -23.58
CA GLU A 224 -17.56 -16.14 -23.71
C GLU A 224 -17.32 -15.20 -24.92
N ASN A 225 -17.94 -15.49 -26.07
CA ASN A 225 -17.87 -14.62 -27.25
C ASN A 225 -18.55 -13.26 -27.02
N TRP A 226 -19.67 -13.19 -26.28
CA TRP A 226 -20.36 -11.93 -25.94
C TRP A 226 -19.48 -11.05 -25.02
N VAL A 227 -18.88 -11.63 -23.97
CA VAL A 227 -17.90 -10.93 -23.10
C VAL A 227 -16.72 -10.42 -23.94
N LEU A 228 -16.09 -11.28 -24.74
CA LEU A 228 -14.93 -10.93 -25.57
C LEU A 228 -15.25 -9.91 -26.69
N SER A 229 -16.51 -9.74 -27.07
CA SER A 229 -16.92 -8.75 -28.07
C SER A 229 -16.85 -7.30 -27.57
N GLY A 230 -17.02 -7.09 -26.25
CA GLY A 230 -17.19 -5.77 -25.64
C GLY A 230 -18.55 -5.10 -25.93
N LYS A 231 -19.51 -5.81 -26.53
CA LYS A 231 -20.86 -5.30 -26.90
C LYS A 231 -21.94 -5.56 -25.83
N GLN A 232 -21.54 -5.59 -24.56
CA GLN A 232 -22.44 -6.00 -23.47
C GLN A 232 -23.62 -5.03 -23.31
N GLY A 233 -23.37 -3.71 -23.37
CA GLY A 233 -24.41 -2.68 -23.36
C GLY A 233 -25.29 -2.61 -24.62
N ASP A 234 -24.87 -3.26 -25.72
CA ASP A 234 -25.58 -3.25 -27.00
C ASP A 234 -26.59 -4.42 -27.11
N ILE A 235 -26.25 -5.58 -26.54
CA ILE A 235 -26.91 -6.86 -26.80
C ILE A 235 -27.38 -7.49 -25.50
N PHE A 236 -28.71 -7.50 -25.27
CA PHE A 236 -29.34 -8.31 -24.23
C PHE A 236 -29.15 -9.80 -24.54
N LEU A 237 -28.33 -10.51 -23.76
CA LEU A 237 -27.90 -11.88 -24.10
C LEU A 237 -29.07 -12.87 -24.19
N GLY A 238 -30.11 -12.69 -23.36
CA GLY A 238 -31.34 -13.51 -23.42
C GLY A 238 -32.05 -13.47 -24.77
N ASP A 239 -31.88 -12.42 -25.59
CA ASP A 239 -32.45 -12.37 -26.94
C ASP A 239 -31.67 -13.22 -27.96
N LYS A 240 -30.45 -13.66 -27.63
CA LYS A 240 -29.63 -14.57 -28.44
C LYS A 240 -29.86 -16.04 -28.09
N CYS A 241 -30.30 -16.33 -26.87
CA CYS A 241 -30.58 -17.68 -26.40
C CYS A 241 -31.86 -18.26 -27.02
N TYR A 242 -31.87 -19.59 -27.23
CA TYR A 242 -33.10 -20.32 -27.51
C TYR A 242 -33.91 -20.42 -26.20
N ASP A 243 -33.31 -21.03 -25.17
CA ASP A 243 -33.87 -21.10 -23.83
C ASP A 243 -33.43 -19.94 -22.95
N CYS A 244 -34.40 -19.23 -22.39
CA CYS A 244 -34.21 -18.27 -21.32
C CYS A 244 -35.50 -18.10 -20.51
N GLN A 245 -35.42 -18.25 -19.19
CA GLN A 245 -36.57 -18.05 -18.28
C GLN A 245 -36.41 -16.73 -17.54
N ARG A 246 -37.47 -15.91 -17.50
CA ARG A 246 -37.59 -14.78 -16.57
C ARG A 246 -38.43 -15.22 -15.37
N ILE A 247 -37.90 -15.04 -14.16
CA ILE A 247 -38.56 -15.35 -12.89
C ILE A 247 -38.61 -14.12 -11.99
N GLU A 248 -39.68 -13.98 -11.21
CA GLU A 248 -39.84 -12.96 -10.19
C GLU A 248 -39.74 -13.62 -8.80
N LEU A 249 -38.70 -13.28 -8.03
CA LEU A 249 -38.54 -13.69 -6.64
C LEU A 249 -39.17 -12.64 -5.73
N LYS A 250 -40.09 -13.06 -4.87
CA LYS A 250 -40.85 -12.22 -3.92
C LYS A 250 -40.28 -12.36 -2.52
N GLN A 251 -40.70 -11.46 -1.62
CA GLN A 251 -40.32 -11.51 -0.21
C GLN A 251 -40.67 -12.87 0.41
N GLY A 252 -39.72 -13.47 1.12
CA GLY A 252 -39.82 -14.81 1.72
C GLY A 252 -39.18 -15.91 0.87
N ASN A 253 -39.16 -15.75 -0.46
CA ASN A 253 -38.61 -16.77 -1.36
C ASN A 253 -37.11 -16.98 -1.10
N THR A 254 -36.70 -18.24 -1.19
CA THR A 254 -35.29 -18.63 -1.27
C THR A 254 -35.02 -19.25 -2.64
N PHE A 255 -33.88 -18.94 -3.24
CA PHE A 255 -33.51 -19.38 -4.58
C PHE A 255 -32.07 -19.90 -4.56
N ILE A 256 -31.83 -21.02 -5.24
CA ILE A 256 -30.53 -21.64 -5.43
C ILE A 256 -30.21 -21.60 -6.93
N ILE A 257 -29.06 -21.04 -7.30
CA ILE A 257 -28.54 -21.07 -8.66
C ILE A 257 -27.29 -21.96 -8.69
N PRO A 258 -27.29 -23.05 -9.47
CA PRO A 258 -26.12 -23.91 -9.64
C PRO A 258 -24.94 -23.27 -10.39
N SER A 259 -23.79 -23.90 -10.23
CA SER A 259 -22.56 -23.65 -10.98
C SER A 259 -22.81 -23.44 -12.48
N GLY A 260 -22.27 -22.35 -13.02
CA GLY A 260 -22.24 -22.05 -14.45
C GLY A 260 -23.45 -21.32 -15.03
N TRP A 261 -24.59 -21.25 -14.34
CA TRP A 261 -25.80 -20.63 -14.87
C TRP A 261 -25.61 -19.13 -15.16
N ILE A 262 -25.75 -18.76 -16.44
CA ILE A 262 -25.60 -17.38 -16.91
C ILE A 262 -26.89 -16.63 -16.56
N HIS A 263 -26.79 -15.54 -15.81
CA HIS A 263 -27.96 -14.82 -15.32
C HIS A 263 -27.79 -13.30 -15.22
N ALA A 264 -28.90 -12.58 -15.37
CA ALA A 264 -29.02 -11.13 -15.16
C ALA A 264 -30.11 -10.83 -14.12
N VAL A 265 -29.98 -9.72 -13.39
CA VAL A 265 -30.83 -9.39 -12.23
C VAL A 265 -31.33 -7.96 -12.28
N TYR A 266 -32.65 -7.77 -12.33
CA TYR A 266 -33.33 -6.49 -12.15
C TYR A 266 -33.96 -6.35 -10.75
N THR A 267 -34.12 -5.10 -10.33
CA THR A 267 -34.70 -4.71 -9.04
C THR A 267 -35.93 -3.84 -9.25
N PRO A 268 -37.15 -4.40 -9.17
CA PRO A 268 -38.40 -3.64 -9.27
C PRO A 268 -38.64 -2.69 -8.08
N GLU A 269 -38.10 -2.98 -6.89
CA GLU A 269 -38.30 -2.18 -5.67
C GLU A 269 -37.12 -2.28 -4.67
N ASP A 270 -37.12 -1.41 -3.64
CA ASP A 270 -36.03 -1.29 -2.66
C ASP A 270 -35.84 -2.54 -1.78
N THR A 271 -34.93 -3.40 -2.24
CA THR A 271 -34.76 -4.79 -1.80
C THR A 271 -33.68 -4.98 -0.75
N LEU A 272 -33.88 -6.01 0.07
CA LEU A 272 -32.86 -6.61 0.91
C LEU A 272 -32.83 -8.13 0.71
N VAL A 273 -31.64 -8.66 0.45
CA VAL A 273 -31.37 -10.08 0.26
C VAL A 273 -30.21 -10.52 1.15
N PHE A 274 -30.32 -11.73 1.70
CA PHE A 274 -29.20 -12.47 2.26
C PHE A 274 -28.84 -13.63 1.33
N GLY A 275 -27.56 -13.83 1.06
CA GLY A 275 -27.10 -14.90 0.18
C GLY A 275 -25.65 -15.33 0.45
N GLY A 276 -25.10 -16.17 -0.41
CA GLY A 276 -23.74 -16.67 -0.25
C GLY A 276 -23.31 -17.60 -1.37
N ASN A 277 -22.04 -17.50 -1.76
CA ASN A 277 -21.41 -18.33 -2.79
C ASN A 277 -20.71 -19.54 -2.14
N PHE A 278 -20.77 -20.70 -2.79
CA PHE A 278 -20.15 -21.95 -2.35
C PHE A 278 -19.68 -22.81 -3.53
N LEU A 279 -18.62 -23.60 -3.31
CA LEU A 279 -18.19 -24.67 -4.22
C LEU A 279 -18.57 -26.02 -3.62
N HIS A 280 -18.84 -27.02 -4.45
CA HIS A 280 -19.23 -28.36 -4.01
C HIS A 280 -18.72 -29.46 -4.96
N SER A 281 -18.70 -30.69 -4.47
CA SER A 281 -18.08 -31.83 -5.16
C SER A 281 -18.92 -32.42 -6.30
N PHE A 282 -20.21 -32.06 -6.41
CA PHE A 282 -21.17 -32.70 -7.32
C PHE A 282 -21.26 -32.02 -8.70
N ASN A 283 -20.51 -30.95 -8.93
CA ASN A 283 -20.43 -30.31 -10.25
C ASN A 283 -19.03 -29.71 -10.56
N ILE A 284 -17.97 -30.38 -10.09
CA ILE A 284 -16.57 -29.94 -10.29
C ILE A 284 -16.23 -29.66 -11.77
N PRO A 285 -16.65 -30.46 -12.76
CA PRO A 285 -16.32 -30.19 -14.16
C PRO A 285 -16.84 -28.83 -14.65
N MET A 286 -18.03 -28.40 -14.19
CA MET A 286 -18.54 -27.07 -14.50
C MET A 286 -17.75 -25.98 -13.79
N GLN A 287 -17.46 -26.13 -12.49
CA GLN A 287 -16.64 -25.16 -11.73
C GLN A 287 -15.28 -24.91 -12.43
N LEU A 288 -14.57 -25.99 -12.81
CA LEU A 288 -13.31 -25.92 -13.55
C LEU A 288 -13.45 -25.31 -14.95
N ASN A 289 -14.55 -25.57 -15.65
CA ASN A 289 -14.83 -24.94 -16.95
C ASN A 289 -15.06 -23.43 -16.80
N ILE A 290 -15.85 -22.98 -15.82
CA ILE A 290 -16.06 -21.54 -15.58
C ILE A 290 -14.76 -20.85 -15.20
N TYR A 291 -13.95 -21.42 -14.31
CA TYR A 291 -12.62 -20.88 -14.00
C TYR A 291 -11.72 -20.79 -15.25
N SER A 292 -11.87 -21.73 -16.19
CA SER A 292 -11.18 -21.69 -17.48
C SER A 292 -11.74 -20.62 -18.43
N ILE A 293 -13.04 -20.32 -18.38
CA ILE A 293 -13.64 -19.15 -19.06
C ILE A 293 -13.09 -17.85 -18.45
N GLU A 294 -12.97 -17.75 -17.12
CA GLU A 294 -12.36 -16.59 -16.43
C GLU A 294 -10.91 -16.34 -16.88
N ASP A 295 -10.13 -17.40 -17.15
CA ASP A 295 -8.78 -17.30 -17.71
C ASP A 295 -8.77 -16.80 -19.17
N ARG A 296 -9.68 -17.28 -20.01
CA ARG A 296 -9.77 -16.86 -21.43
C ARG A 296 -10.30 -15.43 -21.60
N THR A 297 -11.34 -15.07 -20.84
CA THR A 297 -11.90 -13.71 -20.75
C THR A 297 -11.05 -12.73 -19.92
N ARG A 298 -10.08 -13.26 -19.15
CA ARG A 298 -9.10 -12.51 -18.33
C ARG A 298 -9.74 -11.70 -17.20
N VAL A 299 -10.70 -12.30 -16.49
CA VAL A 299 -11.31 -11.71 -15.28
C VAL A 299 -10.22 -11.28 -14.29
N PRO A 300 -10.18 -10.00 -13.85
CA PRO A 300 -9.17 -9.51 -12.92
C PRO A 300 -9.15 -10.29 -11.59
N ALA A 301 -7.96 -10.63 -11.10
CA ALA A 301 -7.79 -11.48 -9.91
C ALA A 301 -8.55 -11.01 -8.65
N LYS A 302 -8.79 -9.70 -8.50
CA LYS A 302 -9.61 -9.11 -7.42
C LYS A 302 -11.11 -9.48 -7.45
N PHE A 303 -11.59 -10.12 -8.51
CA PHE A 303 -12.98 -10.54 -8.74
C PHE A 303 -13.13 -12.05 -8.87
N ARG A 304 -12.03 -12.82 -8.75
CA ARG A 304 -12.08 -14.29 -8.79
C ARG A 304 -12.17 -14.90 -7.41
N TYR A 305 -12.51 -16.19 -7.37
CA TYR A 305 -12.52 -16.99 -6.15
C TYR A 305 -11.14 -17.00 -5.45
N PRO A 306 -11.01 -16.56 -4.18
CA PRO A 306 -9.74 -16.60 -3.45
C PRO A 306 -9.26 -18.03 -3.20
N PHE A 307 -7.97 -18.30 -3.44
CA PHE A 307 -7.33 -19.59 -3.14
C PHE A 307 -7.98 -20.80 -3.84
N TYR A 308 -8.36 -20.65 -5.12
CA TYR A 308 -9.15 -21.65 -5.85
C TYR A 308 -8.42 -22.99 -6.04
N PHE A 309 -7.16 -22.99 -6.50
CA PHE A 309 -6.42 -24.24 -6.71
C PHE A 309 -5.88 -24.81 -5.39
N GLU A 310 -5.56 -23.96 -4.43
CA GLU A 310 -5.26 -24.33 -3.05
C GLU A 310 -6.42 -25.11 -2.42
N MET A 311 -7.67 -24.67 -2.66
CA MET A 311 -8.87 -25.41 -2.28
C MET A 311 -8.96 -26.76 -3.01
N CYS A 312 -8.66 -26.81 -4.31
CA CYS A 312 -8.67 -28.05 -5.10
C CYS A 312 -7.71 -29.11 -4.53
N TRP A 313 -6.53 -28.70 -4.05
CA TRP A 313 -5.60 -29.61 -3.35
C TRP A 313 -6.17 -30.18 -2.06
N TYR A 314 -6.81 -29.35 -1.23
CA TYR A 314 -7.45 -29.82 -0.01
C TYR A 314 -8.66 -30.72 -0.28
N VAL A 315 -9.41 -30.50 -1.38
CA VAL A 315 -10.48 -31.42 -1.80
C VAL A 315 -9.94 -32.83 -2.04
N LEU A 316 -8.82 -32.98 -2.78
CA LEU A 316 -8.22 -34.30 -2.98
C LEU A 316 -7.71 -34.91 -1.66
N GLU A 317 -7.04 -34.14 -0.80
CA GLU A 317 -6.60 -34.63 0.51
C GLU A 317 -7.77 -35.11 1.37
N ARG A 318 -8.88 -34.36 1.40
CA ARG A 318 -10.07 -34.74 2.18
C ARG A 318 -10.72 -36.02 1.66
N TYR A 319 -10.91 -36.16 0.35
CA TYR A 319 -11.51 -37.37 -0.21
C TYR A 319 -10.63 -38.60 -0.02
N LEU A 320 -9.30 -38.46 -0.21
CA LEU A 320 -8.36 -39.54 0.07
C LEU A 320 -8.40 -39.93 1.55
N TYR A 321 -8.17 -38.99 2.46
CA TYR A 321 -8.16 -39.24 3.89
C TYR A 321 -9.48 -39.83 4.42
N CYS A 322 -10.63 -39.35 3.95
CA CYS A 322 -11.94 -39.87 4.39
C CYS A 322 -12.28 -41.26 3.83
N GLN A 323 -11.50 -41.80 2.88
CA GLN A 323 -11.68 -43.16 2.35
C GLN A 323 -10.58 -44.13 2.83
N THR A 324 -9.35 -43.66 3.02
CA THR A 324 -8.18 -44.52 3.33
C THR A 324 -7.56 -44.27 4.70
N ASN A 325 -7.95 -43.20 5.41
CA ASN A 325 -7.28 -42.68 6.62
C ASN A 325 -5.80 -42.27 6.43
N ILE A 326 -5.31 -42.22 5.18
CA ILE A 326 -3.97 -41.72 4.83
C ILE A 326 -4.05 -40.21 4.62
N SER A 327 -3.36 -39.42 5.44
CA SER A 327 -3.33 -37.95 5.30
C SER A 327 -2.06 -37.47 4.64
N HIS A 328 -2.22 -36.63 3.61
CA HIS A 328 -1.11 -35.92 2.96
C HIS A 328 -0.90 -34.51 3.54
N LEU A 329 -1.57 -34.18 4.65
CA LEU A 329 -1.30 -32.95 5.38
C LEU A 329 0.06 -33.00 6.09
N THR A 330 0.72 -31.85 6.24
CA THR A 330 1.92 -31.73 7.08
C THR A 330 1.58 -32.04 8.56
N PRO A 331 2.53 -32.53 9.38
CA PRO A 331 2.26 -32.91 10.78
C PRO A 331 1.64 -31.79 11.64
N GLU A 332 1.97 -30.52 11.37
CA GLU A 332 1.31 -29.38 12.03
C GLU A 332 -0.16 -29.24 11.61
N PHE A 333 -0.46 -29.44 10.33
CA PHE A 333 -1.83 -29.38 9.81
C PHE A 333 -2.66 -30.60 10.23
N GLN A 334 -2.08 -31.79 10.32
CA GLN A 334 -2.72 -32.96 10.92
C GLN A 334 -3.11 -32.66 12.38
N LYS A 335 -2.14 -32.22 13.19
CA LYS A 335 -2.34 -31.89 14.61
C LYS A 335 -3.40 -30.81 14.86
N TYR A 336 -3.41 -29.72 14.08
CA TYR A 336 -4.38 -28.64 14.28
C TYR A 336 -5.72 -28.84 13.55
N SER A 337 -5.78 -29.62 12.47
CA SER A 337 -7.02 -29.78 11.69
C SER A 337 -7.75 -31.07 12.05
N LEU A 338 -7.05 -32.21 12.00
CA LEU A 338 -7.56 -33.55 12.34
C LEU A 338 -7.54 -33.82 13.85
N GLY A 339 -6.61 -33.22 14.60
CA GLY A 339 -6.49 -33.42 16.05
C GLY A 339 -5.58 -34.58 16.47
N LEU A 340 -4.89 -35.21 15.52
CA LEU A 340 -3.94 -36.30 15.78
C LEU A 340 -2.80 -35.83 16.71
N THR A 341 -2.43 -36.70 17.65
CA THR A 341 -1.37 -36.46 18.64
C THR A 341 -0.06 -37.14 18.23
N GLN A 342 1.01 -36.87 18.98
CA GLN A 342 2.36 -37.35 18.66
C GLN A 342 2.45 -38.89 18.43
N PRO A 343 1.90 -39.76 19.30
CA PRO A 343 1.95 -41.22 19.07
C PRO A 343 1.08 -41.71 17.90
N ASP A 344 0.01 -41.00 17.53
CA ASP A 344 -0.87 -41.41 16.43
C ASP A 344 -0.13 -41.33 15.09
N ILE A 345 0.70 -40.30 14.92
CA ILE A 345 1.47 -40.02 13.70
C ILE A 345 2.50 -41.12 13.41
N GLU A 346 3.09 -41.74 14.45
CA GLU A 346 4.13 -42.77 14.31
C GLU A 346 3.58 -44.14 13.87
N THR A 347 2.26 -44.35 13.95
CA THR A 347 1.63 -45.63 13.54
C THR A 347 1.48 -45.79 12.03
N ASN A 348 1.41 -44.70 11.27
CA ASN A 348 1.16 -44.72 9.82
C ASN A 348 2.43 -44.91 8.96
N ASP A 349 3.62 -44.94 9.55
CA ASP A 349 4.92 -44.93 8.84
C ASP A 349 5.72 -46.25 8.97
N GLN A 350 5.15 -47.30 9.58
CA GLN A 350 5.85 -48.57 9.85
C GLN A 350 5.43 -49.73 8.93
N THR A 351 5.82 -49.69 7.65
CA THR A 351 5.81 -50.88 6.77
C THR A 351 7.09 -51.08 5.94
N LYS A 352 8.27 -51.16 6.60
CA LYS A 352 9.38 -52.11 6.27
C LYS A 352 10.61 -51.95 7.18
N ASN A 353 11.20 -53.10 7.56
CA ASN A 353 12.55 -53.31 8.15
C ASN A 353 12.79 -52.66 9.53
N GLY A 354 13.36 -53.29 10.56
CA GLY A 354 13.95 -54.63 10.69
C GLY A 354 15.09 -54.63 11.73
N THR A 355 15.14 -55.67 12.59
CA THR A 355 16.25 -56.01 13.51
C THR A 355 16.67 -55.04 14.65
N ALA A 356 16.03 -55.23 15.81
CA ALA A 356 16.63 -55.73 17.07
C ALA A 356 17.59 -54.89 17.96
N ASN A 357 17.32 -54.98 19.28
CA ASN A 357 18.14 -54.67 20.46
C ASN A 357 18.42 -53.17 20.76
N GLY A 358 18.22 -52.66 21.99
CA GLY A 358 17.67 -53.25 23.21
C GLY A 358 18.02 -52.43 24.48
N VAL A 359 17.58 -52.91 25.66
CA VAL A 359 17.98 -52.47 27.02
C VAL A 359 17.34 -51.17 27.58
N GLU A 360 16.32 -51.36 28.43
CA GLU A 360 16.13 -50.80 29.80
C GLU A 360 16.15 -49.26 30.09
N SER A 361 15.41 -48.70 31.06
CA SER A 361 14.29 -49.19 31.89
C SER A 361 13.64 -48.06 32.73
N THR A 362 12.33 -48.17 33.00
CA THR A 362 11.60 -47.76 34.25
C THR A 362 11.67 -46.28 34.73
N GLN A 363 10.90 -45.76 35.71
CA GLN A 363 9.57 -45.95 36.34
C GLN A 363 9.32 -44.68 37.22
N ILE A 364 8.11 -44.25 37.65
CA ILE A 364 6.70 -44.41 37.22
C ILE A 364 5.89 -43.32 37.95
N MET A 365 4.68 -42.94 37.50
CA MET A 365 3.56 -42.64 38.41
C MET A 365 2.19 -42.62 37.71
N GLU A 366 1.20 -43.19 38.38
CA GLU A 366 -0.11 -43.57 37.81
C GLU A 366 -1.21 -42.54 38.12
N ILE A 367 -2.40 -42.71 37.51
CA ILE A 367 -3.68 -42.57 38.21
C ILE A 367 -4.69 -43.59 37.61
N VAL A 368 -4.97 -44.61 38.41
CA VAL A 368 -6.19 -45.44 38.54
C VAL A 368 -7.17 -45.49 37.35
N ILE A 369 -7.26 -46.68 36.74
CA ILE A 369 -8.46 -47.19 36.05
C ILE A 369 -9.24 -48.09 37.04
N LYS A 370 -10.57 -48.14 36.92
CA LYS A 370 -11.39 -49.20 37.56
C LYS A 370 -11.75 -50.28 36.54
N GLU A 371 -11.60 -51.54 36.95
CA GLU A 371 -11.93 -52.70 36.14
C GLU A 371 -13.45 -52.91 36.00
N GLU A 372 -13.87 -53.42 34.84
CA GLU A 372 -14.86 -54.49 34.75
C GLU A 372 -14.50 -55.39 33.55
N LYS A 373 -15.00 -56.63 33.51
CA LYS A 373 -14.26 -57.76 32.88
C LYS A 373 -14.91 -58.38 31.64
N VAL A 374 -14.04 -58.62 30.64
CA VAL A 374 -13.90 -59.84 29.82
C VAL A 374 -15.14 -60.37 29.09
N GLU A 375 -15.08 -60.38 27.75
CA GLU A 375 -14.95 -61.63 26.96
C GLU A 375 -14.31 -61.32 25.59
N GLU A 376 -13.72 -62.33 24.94
CA GLU A 376 -13.03 -62.20 23.64
C GLU A 376 -13.98 -62.53 22.48
N GLU A 377 -14.04 -61.68 21.45
CA GLU A 377 -14.40 -62.15 20.11
C GLU A 377 -13.70 -61.31 19.02
N THR A 378 -13.35 -61.95 17.90
CA THR A 378 -12.41 -61.40 16.90
C THR A 378 -13.13 -60.72 15.73
N ALA A 379 -12.90 -59.42 15.56
CA ALA A 379 -13.22 -58.71 14.33
C ALA A 379 -12.30 -57.51 14.11
N GLU A 380 -11.55 -57.50 13.02
CA GLU A 380 -10.93 -56.27 12.51
C GLU A 380 -12.05 -55.35 11.99
N VAL A 381 -12.29 -54.22 12.66
CA VAL A 381 -13.31 -53.25 12.23
C VAL A 381 -12.74 -52.40 11.10
N ALA A 382 -12.64 -52.99 9.91
CA ALA A 382 -12.49 -52.25 8.66
C ALA A 382 -13.67 -51.28 8.53
N GLN A 383 -13.40 -49.99 8.37
CA GLN A 383 -14.47 -49.02 8.14
C GLN A 383 -15.11 -49.28 6.77
N PRO A 384 -16.45 -49.14 6.65
CA PRO A 384 -17.14 -49.42 5.39
C PRO A 384 -16.77 -48.39 4.32
N GLN A 385 -15.95 -48.81 3.36
CA GLN A 385 -15.51 -48.01 2.22
C GLN A 385 -16.73 -47.37 1.52
N HIS A 386 -16.78 -46.03 1.49
CA HIS A 386 -17.97 -45.31 1.07
C HIS A 386 -18.00 -45.17 -0.46
N MET A 387 -19.05 -45.68 -1.11
CA MET A 387 -19.18 -45.51 -2.56
C MET A 387 -19.38 -44.03 -2.94
N LEU A 388 -18.57 -43.56 -3.90
CA LEU A 388 -18.64 -42.21 -4.47
C LEU A 388 -19.86 -42.11 -5.39
N THR A 389 -20.50 -40.93 -5.43
CA THR A 389 -21.50 -40.68 -6.48
C THR A 389 -20.83 -40.56 -7.85
N PRO A 390 -21.54 -40.84 -8.96
CA PRO A 390 -21.00 -40.63 -10.31
C PRO A 390 -20.48 -39.21 -10.55
N PHE A 391 -21.09 -38.21 -9.91
CA PHE A 391 -20.68 -36.81 -10.01
C PHE A 391 -19.38 -36.51 -9.25
N GLU A 392 -19.19 -37.12 -8.07
CA GLU A 392 -17.94 -37.03 -7.33
C GLU A 392 -16.82 -37.77 -8.06
N LEU A 393 -17.08 -38.97 -8.57
CA LEU A 393 -16.11 -39.77 -9.35
C LEU A 393 -15.68 -39.02 -10.63
N GLU A 394 -16.63 -38.53 -11.43
CA GLU A 394 -16.37 -37.67 -12.60
C GLU A 394 -15.58 -36.41 -12.19
N GLY A 395 -16.03 -35.75 -11.13
CA GLY A 395 -15.46 -34.49 -10.67
C GLY A 395 -14.03 -34.60 -10.15
N LEU A 396 -13.73 -35.66 -9.39
CA LEU A 396 -12.41 -35.91 -8.82
C LEU A 396 -11.41 -36.36 -9.90
N TRP A 397 -11.84 -37.15 -10.90
CA TRP A 397 -11.02 -37.43 -12.09
C TRP A 397 -10.67 -36.15 -12.87
N ASN A 398 -11.65 -35.26 -13.08
CA ASN A 398 -11.41 -33.95 -13.72
C ASN A 398 -10.47 -33.08 -12.88
N LEU A 399 -10.59 -33.11 -11.55
CA LEU A 399 -9.77 -32.33 -10.62
C LEU A 399 -8.31 -32.80 -10.62
N LEU A 400 -8.11 -34.13 -10.53
CA LEU A 400 -6.81 -34.79 -10.63
C LEU A 400 -6.10 -34.40 -11.94
N GLY A 401 -6.74 -34.65 -13.08
CA GLY A 401 -6.19 -34.34 -14.39
C GLY A 401 -5.90 -32.84 -14.57
N LYS A 402 -6.71 -31.95 -13.97
CA LYS A 402 -6.45 -30.51 -14.04
C LYS A 402 -5.26 -30.06 -13.21
N LEU A 403 -5.07 -30.61 -12.00
CA LEU A 403 -3.89 -30.31 -11.17
C LEU A 403 -2.59 -30.87 -11.76
N GLU A 404 -2.68 -31.95 -12.54
CA GLU A 404 -1.57 -32.50 -13.33
C GLU A 404 -1.22 -31.65 -14.56
N GLU A 405 -2.21 -31.06 -15.25
CA GLU A 405 -2.03 -30.17 -16.40
C GLU A 405 -1.36 -28.83 -16.03
N LEU A 406 -1.53 -28.34 -14.80
CA LEU A 406 -0.99 -27.04 -14.37
C LEU A 406 0.54 -27.05 -14.36
N SER A 407 1.16 -26.08 -15.03
CA SER A 407 2.60 -25.80 -14.89
C SER A 407 2.96 -25.48 -13.43
N ASP A 408 4.17 -25.81 -12.97
CA ASP A 408 4.54 -25.69 -11.54
C ASP A 408 4.38 -24.27 -10.95
N GLN A 409 4.53 -23.22 -11.77
CA GLN A 409 4.28 -21.82 -11.38
C GLN A 409 2.79 -21.49 -11.12
N LYS A 410 1.87 -22.35 -11.56
CA LYS A 410 0.41 -22.25 -11.41
C LYS A 410 -0.19 -23.35 -10.54
N LYS A 411 0.57 -24.38 -10.12
CA LYS A 411 0.02 -25.51 -9.34
C LYS A 411 -0.60 -25.09 -8.02
N CYS A 412 -0.12 -24.00 -7.39
CA CYS A 412 -0.68 -23.47 -6.14
C CYS A 412 -0.86 -24.54 -5.05
N VAL A 413 0.15 -25.39 -4.87
CA VAL A 413 0.19 -26.35 -3.74
C VAL A 413 0.22 -25.54 -2.44
N PRO A 414 -0.76 -25.71 -1.53
CA PRO A 414 -0.79 -24.94 -0.30
C PRO A 414 0.17 -25.54 0.76
N GLU A 415 0.66 -24.69 1.67
CA GLU A 415 1.63 -25.05 2.74
C GLU A 415 1.19 -26.22 3.62
N GLY A 416 -0.11 -26.52 3.66
CA GLY A 416 -0.67 -27.64 4.39
C GLY A 416 -0.39 -29.01 3.79
N ILE A 417 0.01 -29.14 2.51
CA ILE A 417 0.23 -30.42 1.82
C ILE A 417 1.71 -30.80 1.83
N LEU A 418 2.02 -31.98 2.36
CA LEU A 418 3.39 -32.48 2.54
C LEU A 418 4.04 -32.98 1.24
N ASN A 419 3.32 -33.80 0.46
CA ASN A 419 3.82 -34.36 -0.80
C ASN A 419 2.73 -34.37 -1.87
N ALA A 420 2.66 -33.28 -2.65
CA ALA A 420 1.69 -33.11 -3.72
C ALA A 420 1.78 -34.19 -4.82
N ALA A 421 2.95 -34.81 -5.04
CA ALA A 421 3.10 -35.85 -6.06
C ALA A 421 2.55 -37.21 -5.59
N ALA A 422 2.77 -37.57 -4.32
CA ALA A 422 2.20 -38.78 -3.74
C ALA A 422 0.68 -38.68 -3.60
N LEU A 423 0.16 -37.52 -3.15
CA LEU A 423 -1.29 -37.26 -3.10
C LEU A 423 -1.98 -37.49 -4.45
N LEU A 424 -1.37 -37.09 -5.57
CA LEU A 424 -1.93 -37.34 -6.90
C LEU A 424 -1.97 -38.84 -7.25
N GLU A 425 -0.91 -39.62 -7.00
CA GLU A 425 -0.89 -41.04 -7.36
C GLU A 425 -1.75 -41.91 -6.42
N ASP A 426 -1.79 -41.59 -5.12
CA ASP A 426 -2.67 -42.25 -4.15
C ASP A 426 -4.15 -41.99 -4.52
N MET A 427 -4.49 -40.73 -4.82
CA MET A 427 -5.83 -40.37 -5.29
C MET A 427 -6.17 -41.02 -6.63
N ARG A 428 -5.21 -41.10 -7.56
CA ARG A 428 -5.34 -41.82 -8.84
C ARG A 428 -5.55 -43.33 -8.64
N THR A 429 -5.04 -43.89 -7.54
CA THR A 429 -5.24 -45.31 -7.19
C THR A 429 -6.64 -45.53 -6.63
N LEU A 430 -7.04 -44.72 -5.64
CA LEU A 430 -8.40 -44.70 -5.09
C LEU A 430 -9.48 -44.53 -6.18
N LEU A 431 -9.27 -43.61 -7.14
CA LEU A 431 -10.22 -43.37 -8.24
C LEU A 431 -10.28 -44.49 -9.29
N LYS A 432 -9.31 -45.42 -9.31
CA LYS A 432 -9.39 -46.68 -10.09
C LYS A 432 -10.19 -47.74 -9.33
N GLU A 433 -10.04 -47.83 -8.01
CA GLU A 433 -10.79 -48.78 -7.16
C GLU A 433 -12.29 -48.47 -7.20
N HIS A 434 -12.66 -47.21 -6.98
CA HIS A 434 -14.04 -46.72 -7.03
C HIS A 434 -14.64 -46.63 -8.46
N SER A 435 -13.94 -47.09 -9.50
CA SER A 435 -14.40 -47.00 -10.90
C SER A 435 -15.65 -47.81 -11.23
N ASN A 436 -16.04 -48.75 -10.37
CA ASN A 436 -17.21 -49.63 -10.53
C ASN A 436 -18.25 -49.46 -9.41
N ASP A 437 -18.21 -48.33 -8.68
CA ASP A 437 -19.15 -48.03 -7.59
C ASP A 437 -20.61 -48.06 -8.06
N ASN A 438 -21.51 -48.60 -7.22
CA ASN A 438 -22.93 -48.68 -7.54
C ASN A 438 -23.62 -47.35 -7.19
N PRO A 439 -24.17 -46.60 -8.17
CA PRO A 439 -24.78 -45.30 -7.91
C PRO A 439 -25.88 -45.34 -6.85
N LYS A 440 -26.68 -46.41 -6.81
CA LYS A 440 -27.79 -46.55 -5.85
C LYS A 440 -27.31 -46.71 -4.40
N LEU A 441 -26.09 -47.18 -4.19
CA LEU A 441 -25.49 -47.33 -2.86
C LEU A 441 -24.68 -46.08 -2.45
N SER A 442 -24.23 -45.27 -3.42
CA SER A 442 -23.59 -43.98 -3.15
C SER A 442 -24.52 -42.93 -2.56
N TYR A 443 -25.84 -43.06 -2.75
CA TYR A 443 -26.88 -42.12 -2.26
C TYR A 443 -27.18 -42.31 -0.77
N THR A 444 -26.14 -42.18 0.07
CA THR A 444 -26.16 -42.45 1.52
C THR A 444 -26.94 -41.43 2.36
N GLY A 445 -27.28 -40.26 1.79
CA GLY A 445 -27.86 -39.13 2.51
C GLY A 445 -26.90 -38.47 3.53
N LYS A 446 -25.60 -38.83 3.51
CA LYS A 446 -24.60 -38.40 4.49
C LYS A 446 -23.30 -37.97 3.79
N PRO A 447 -22.67 -36.84 4.18
CA PRO A 447 -21.38 -36.46 3.63
C PRO A 447 -20.30 -37.51 3.92
N ILE A 448 -19.59 -37.92 2.87
CA ILE A 448 -18.37 -38.75 2.92
C ILE A 448 -17.25 -37.92 3.54
N VAL A 449 -16.94 -36.76 2.94
CA VAL A 449 -15.97 -35.83 3.52
C VAL A 449 -16.54 -35.17 4.75
N LYS A 450 -15.86 -35.39 5.87
CA LYS A 450 -16.00 -34.62 7.11
C LYS A 450 -14.61 -34.38 7.71
N TRP A 451 -14.57 -33.46 8.67
CA TRP A 451 -13.48 -33.37 9.63
C TRP A 451 -13.87 -34.13 10.90
N PRO A 452 -12.94 -34.84 11.56
CA PRO A 452 -13.23 -35.53 12.81
C PRO A 452 -13.70 -34.57 13.92
N GLU A 453 -14.39 -35.14 14.91
CA GLU A 453 -14.70 -34.42 16.15
C GLU A 453 -13.44 -34.30 16.99
N ARG A 454 -13.08 -33.08 17.39
CA ARG A 454 -12.02 -32.86 18.38
C ARG A 454 -12.63 -32.95 19.77
N PRO A 455 -11.87 -33.39 20.80
CA PRO A 455 -12.23 -33.10 22.18
C PRO A 455 -12.54 -31.59 22.34
N PRO A 456 -13.54 -31.20 23.15
CA PRO A 456 -13.91 -29.80 23.28
C PRO A 456 -12.75 -29.00 23.84
N THR A 457 -12.01 -28.30 22.97
CA THR A 457 -11.08 -27.25 23.38
C THR A 457 -11.87 -26.30 24.26
N PRO A 458 -11.46 -26.08 25.53
CA PRO A 458 -12.26 -25.31 26.47
C PRO A 458 -12.54 -23.95 25.86
N PRO A 459 -13.81 -23.49 25.84
CA PRO A 459 -14.18 -22.26 25.15
C PRO A 459 -13.29 -21.14 25.69
N PRO A 460 -12.57 -20.39 24.81
CA PRO A 460 -11.65 -19.34 25.26
C PRO A 460 -12.43 -18.41 26.19
N PRO A 461 -11.99 -18.27 27.45
CA PRO A 461 -12.87 -18.19 28.62
C PRO A 461 -13.93 -17.14 28.39
N VAL A 462 -15.20 -17.57 28.40
CA VAL A 462 -16.33 -16.79 27.90
C VAL A 462 -16.27 -15.40 28.51
N ILE A 463 -15.85 -14.43 27.68
CA ILE A 463 -15.94 -13.02 28.01
C ILE A 463 -17.42 -12.66 27.86
N HIS A 464 -18.20 -13.11 28.85
CA HIS A 464 -19.26 -12.27 29.37
C HIS A 464 -18.67 -10.88 29.46
N ARG A 465 -19.32 -9.95 28.79
CA ARG A 465 -19.26 -8.56 29.16
C ARG A 465 -20.38 -8.35 30.18
N PRO A 466 -20.12 -8.47 31.50
CA PRO A 466 -20.75 -7.49 32.37
C PRO A 466 -20.38 -6.12 31.78
N ARG A 467 -21.34 -5.20 31.74
CA ARG A 467 -21.01 -3.79 31.50
C ARG A 467 -20.12 -3.35 32.66
N LEU A 468 -18.82 -3.22 32.43
CA LEU A 468 -17.89 -2.73 33.42
C LEU A 468 -17.27 -1.41 32.98
N GLY A 469 -17.11 -0.54 33.96
CA GLY A 469 -16.17 0.57 33.89
C GLY A 469 -14.72 0.07 33.93
N PRO A 470 -13.77 0.90 34.35
CA PRO A 470 -12.35 0.59 34.31
C PRO A 470 -12.00 -0.52 35.29
N THR A 471 -11.12 -1.40 34.84
CA THR A 471 -10.48 -2.41 35.68
C THR A 471 -9.47 -1.75 36.63
N LEU A 472 -9.76 -1.79 37.93
CA LEU A 472 -8.76 -1.48 38.96
C LEU A 472 -7.62 -2.50 38.94
N HIS A 473 -6.41 -2.00 38.69
CA HIS A 473 -5.09 -2.53 39.04
C HIS A 473 -4.84 -4.06 39.17
N LYS A 474 -3.92 -4.55 38.32
CA LYS A 474 -2.80 -5.44 38.74
C LYS A 474 -1.53 -5.10 37.89
N PRO A 475 -0.31 -5.60 38.20
CA PRO A 475 0.83 -4.68 38.41
C PRO A 475 1.63 -4.25 37.17
N LEU A 476 2.47 -3.23 37.38
CA LEU A 476 3.31 -2.59 36.37
C LEU A 476 4.60 -3.36 36.08
N GLY A 477 4.68 -4.03 34.94
CA GLY A 477 5.96 -4.28 34.26
C GLY A 477 6.48 -2.95 33.67
N GLN A 478 7.64 -2.50 34.11
CA GLN A 478 8.14 -1.15 33.79
C GLN A 478 8.53 -1.00 32.31
N ARG A 479 8.01 0.03 31.64
CA ARG A 479 8.49 0.53 30.33
C ARG A 479 8.76 2.05 30.42
N PRO A 480 9.79 2.59 29.74
CA PRO A 480 10.18 4.00 29.91
C PRO A 480 9.12 5.01 29.45
N THR A 481 8.88 6.04 30.28
CA THR A 481 7.81 7.03 30.07
C THR A 481 8.23 8.18 29.15
N LYS A 482 7.74 8.18 27.90
CA LYS A 482 7.86 9.36 27.02
C LYS A 482 6.76 10.38 27.36
N ARG A 483 7.15 11.59 27.75
CA ARG A 483 6.23 12.69 28.16
C ARG A 483 5.32 13.13 27.00
N SER A 484 4.01 13.26 27.26
CA SER A 484 3.04 13.84 26.32
C SER A 484 3.19 15.36 26.22
N SER A 485 3.20 15.93 25.01
CA SER A 485 3.26 17.38 24.83
C SER A 485 1.88 18.03 24.94
N ILE A 486 1.81 19.25 25.47
CA ILE A 486 0.56 20.02 25.64
C ILE A 486 -0.17 20.23 24.30
N SER A 487 0.57 20.31 23.19
CA SER A 487 -0.02 20.41 21.84
C SER A 487 -0.67 19.11 21.35
N ALA A 488 -0.35 17.95 21.94
CA ALA A 488 -1.06 16.69 21.72
C ALA A 488 -2.32 16.61 22.61
N LEU A 489 -2.20 16.97 23.90
CA LEU A 489 -3.33 17.00 24.85
C LEU A 489 -4.47 17.90 24.33
N ARG A 490 -4.15 19.14 23.92
CA ARG A 490 -5.11 20.10 23.33
C ARG A 490 -5.80 19.61 22.04
N ARG A 491 -5.32 18.54 21.38
CA ARG A 491 -5.95 17.95 20.17
C ARG A 491 -6.98 16.85 20.46
N ARG A 492 -7.05 16.35 21.70
CA ARG A 492 -8.00 15.28 22.12
C ARG A 492 -9.23 15.81 22.88
N ARG A 493 -9.40 17.14 22.93
CA ARG A 493 -10.31 17.86 23.83
C ARG A 493 -11.39 18.62 23.07
N VAL A 494 -12.56 18.78 23.70
CA VAL A 494 -13.73 19.43 23.09
C VAL A 494 -13.68 20.95 23.23
N ARG A 495 -14.44 21.66 22.38
CA ARG A 495 -14.61 23.11 22.49
C ARG A 495 -15.56 23.42 23.64
N CYS A 496 -15.16 24.27 24.59
CA CYS A 496 -15.99 24.62 25.76
C CYS A 496 -17.27 25.42 25.46
N LYS A 497 -17.55 25.73 24.19
CA LYS A 497 -18.65 26.57 23.67
C LYS A 497 -18.69 28.03 24.15
N HIS A 498 -18.30 28.35 25.39
CA HIS A 498 -18.53 29.65 26.04
C HIS A 498 -17.36 30.67 25.92
N CYS A 499 -16.13 30.25 25.64
CA CYS A 499 -15.03 31.21 25.47
C CYS A 499 -15.23 32.06 24.19
N GLY A 500 -14.72 33.30 24.17
CA GLY A 500 -14.95 34.25 23.07
C GLY A 500 -14.60 33.74 21.67
N ALA A 501 -13.61 32.83 21.53
CA ALA A 501 -13.32 32.18 20.25
C ALA A 501 -14.42 31.19 19.81
N CYS A 502 -15.08 30.48 20.72
CA CYS A 502 -16.19 29.60 20.40
C CYS A 502 -17.45 30.38 19.99
N CYS A 503 -17.75 31.45 20.72
CA CYS A 503 -18.90 32.33 20.51
C CYS A 503 -18.79 33.19 19.24
N ARG A 504 -17.57 33.51 18.78
CA ARG A 504 -17.35 34.19 17.50
C ARG A 504 -17.98 33.42 16.33
N LYS A 505 -18.64 34.14 15.43
CA LYS A 505 -19.05 33.64 14.10
C LYS A 505 -17.79 33.30 13.28
N GLU A 506 -17.97 32.55 12.19
CA GLU A 506 -16.85 32.17 11.31
C GLU A 506 -16.45 33.35 10.44
N CYS A 507 -15.16 33.69 10.40
CA CYS A 507 -14.70 34.99 9.91
C CYS A 507 -14.73 35.18 8.39
N GLY A 508 -15.18 34.20 7.60
CA GLY A 508 -15.12 34.18 6.13
C GLY A 508 -13.70 34.09 5.52
N THR A 509 -12.75 34.86 6.05
CA THR A 509 -11.48 35.23 5.40
C THR A 509 -10.26 34.36 5.74
N CYS A 510 -10.33 33.47 6.72
CA CYS A 510 -9.19 32.59 7.02
C CYS A 510 -9.15 31.39 6.07
N GLN A 511 -7.97 30.81 5.83
CA GLN A 511 -7.79 29.67 4.90
C GLN A 511 -8.79 28.52 5.12
N TYR A 512 -9.16 28.24 6.39
CA TYR A 512 -10.14 27.19 6.70
C TYR A 512 -11.59 27.61 6.45
N CYS A 513 -11.92 28.91 6.50
CA CYS A 513 -13.22 29.40 6.03
C CYS A 513 -13.30 29.34 4.51
N HIS A 514 -12.25 29.74 3.78
CA HIS A 514 -12.18 29.63 2.32
C HIS A 514 -12.18 28.17 1.81
N ASP A 515 -11.92 27.17 2.65
CA ASP A 515 -12.18 25.76 2.32
C ASP A 515 -13.64 25.33 2.57
N MET A 516 -14.38 26.01 3.45
CA MET A 516 -15.75 25.59 3.80
C MET A 516 -16.75 25.98 2.69
N ARG A 517 -17.56 24.99 2.25
CA ARG A 517 -18.51 25.11 1.12
C ARG A 517 -19.44 26.33 1.18
N LYS A 518 -19.91 26.71 2.37
CA LYS A 518 -20.77 27.89 2.59
C LYS A 518 -20.07 29.25 2.39
N PHE A 519 -18.77 29.26 2.12
CA PHE A 519 -17.99 30.42 1.69
C PHE A 519 -17.35 30.17 0.29
N GLY A 520 -17.95 29.32 -0.53
CA GLY A 520 -17.47 28.95 -1.87
C GLY A 520 -16.35 27.88 -1.90
N GLY A 521 -15.93 27.36 -0.75
CA GLY A 521 -14.77 26.48 -0.66
C GLY A 521 -15.02 25.00 -1.06
N PRO A 522 -13.99 24.27 -1.52
CA PRO A 522 -14.14 22.88 -2.01
C PRO A 522 -14.43 21.83 -0.92
N GLY A 523 -14.35 22.18 0.38
CA GLY A 523 -14.71 21.34 1.52
C GLY A 523 -13.72 20.22 1.86
N ARG A 524 -12.45 20.36 1.46
CA ARG A 524 -11.44 19.29 1.45
C ARG A 524 -10.63 19.22 2.75
N MET A 525 -10.32 20.35 3.39
CA MET A 525 -9.54 20.39 4.64
C MET A 525 -10.37 19.98 5.87
N LYS A 526 -11.69 20.21 5.82
CA LYS A 526 -12.66 19.89 6.89
C LYS A 526 -12.22 20.43 8.27
N LYS A 527 -11.64 21.63 8.31
CA LYS A 527 -11.25 22.33 9.53
C LYS A 527 -12.21 23.50 9.78
N GLY A 528 -12.67 23.66 11.02
CA GLY A 528 -13.39 24.88 11.40
C GLY A 528 -12.45 26.08 11.51
N CYS A 529 -12.96 27.27 11.17
CA CYS A 529 -12.33 28.59 11.25
C CYS A 529 -11.22 28.73 12.31
N ILE A 530 -10.07 29.30 11.92
CA ILE A 530 -8.91 29.55 12.81
C ILE A 530 -9.30 30.43 13.99
N MET A 531 -10.05 31.51 13.74
CA MET A 531 -10.55 32.43 14.77
C MET A 531 -11.58 31.79 15.72
N ARG A 532 -12.04 30.56 15.44
CA ARG A 532 -12.87 29.73 16.32
C ARG A 532 -12.11 28.59 17.00
N ARG A 533 -10.78 28.66 17.07
CA ARG A 533 -9.98 27.74 17.89
C ARG A 533 -10.23 28.05 19.37
N CYS A 534 -10.90 27.12 20.06
CA CYS A 534 -11.19 27.22 21.50
C CYS A 534 -9.92 27.46 22.31
N LEU A 535 -9.95 28.47 23.19
CA LEU A 535 -8.81 28.84 24.04
C LEU A 535 -8.69 27.93 25.28
N ALA A 536 -9.83 27.50 25.83
CA ALA A 536 -9.94 26.64 27.01
C ALA A 536 -10.65 25.31 26.66
N PRO A 537 -10.02 24.38 25.91
CA PRO A 537 -10.66 23.14 25.49
C PRO A 537 -10.76 22.11 26.64
N ALA A 538 -11.99 21.73 26.98
CA ALA A 538 -12.33 20.84 28.09
C ALA A 538 -12.18 19.35 27.73
N LEU A 539 -12.21 18.48 28.74
CA LEU A 539 -12.36 17.04 28.51
C LEU A 539 -13.73 16.75 27.86
N PRO A 540 -13.87 15.71 27.00
CA PRO A 540 -15.17 15.29 26.51
C PRO A 540 -16.05 14.77 27.65
N ASN A 541 -17.37 14.99 27.60
CA ASN A 541 -18.33 14.44 28.59
C ASN A 541 -18.34 12.89 28.67
N THR A 542 -17.72 12.21 27.71
CA THR A 542 -17.50 10.75 27.71
C THR A 542 -16.20 10.34 28.43
N ALA A 543 -15.41 11.28 28.95
CA ALA A 543 -14.25 10.99 29.79
C ALA A 543 -14.71 10.41 31.13
N ARG A 544 -14.00 9.37 31.58
CA ARG A 544 -14.26 8.67 32.84
C ARG A 544 -12.96 8.58 33.63
N CYS A 545 -13.06 8.60 34.96
CA CYS A 545 -11.94 8.40 35.85
C CYS A 545 -11.39 6.98 35.71
N ALA A 546 -10.10 6.83 35.44
CA ALA A 546 -9.45 5.52 35.26
C ALA A 546 -9.35 4.66 36.54
N ILE A 547 -9.82 5.19 37.69
CA ILE A 547 -9.82 4.50 39.00
C ILE A 547 -11.23 4.06 39.40
N CYS A 548 -12.24 4.92 39.33
CA CYS A 548 -13.62 4.58 39.74
C CYS A 548 -14.60 4.36 38.58
N GLY A 549 -14.31 4.86 37.38
CA GLY A 549 -15.16 4.71 36.20
C GLY A 549 -16.23 5.76 35.99
N GLU A 550 -16.49 6.60 36.98
CA GLU A 550 -17.47 7.66 36.85
C GLU A 550 -16.97 8.86 36.05
N GLY A 551 -17.92 9.64 35.55
CA GLY A 551 -17.64 10.87 34.82
C GLY A 551 -17.52 12.08 35.73
N GLU A 552 -17.49 13.25 35.11
CA GLU A 552 -17.75 14.52 35.81
C GLU A 552 -19.25 14.55 36.15
N LEU A 553 -19.58 14.66 37.45
CA LEU A 553 -20.95 14.79 37.95
C LEU A 553 -21.34 16.27 37.94
N ASP A 554 -22.53 16.59 37.43
CA ASP A 554 -22.93 17.97 37.20
C ASP A 554 -23.48 18.67 38.46
N GLU A 555 -23.23 19.98 38.52
CA GLU A 555 -23.72 20.97 39.49
C GLU A 555 -23.91 20.57 40.98
N SER A 556 -22.89 20.83 41.80
CA SER A 556 -23.09 21.31 43.21
C SER A 556 -21.80 21.73 43.92
N ASN A 557 -20.60 21.25 43.54
CA ASN A 557 -19.34 21.71 44.14
C ASN A 557 -18.14 21.61 43.15
N PRO A 558 -17.60 22.73 42.61
CA PRO A 558 -16.63 22.68 41.50
C PRO A 558 -15.22 22.12 41.82
N SER A 559 -14.83 22.06 43.09
CA SER A 559 -13.43 21.84 43.50
C SER A 559 -13.06 20.39 43.84
N THR A 560 -14.01 19.54 44.23
CA THR A 560 -13.73 18.25 44.90
C THR A 560 -13.85 17.02 43.99
N TYR A 561 -14.64 17.08 42.91
CA TYR A 561 -14.96 15.92 42.05
C TYR A 561 -14.69 16.13 40.54
N SER A 562 -13.82 17.07 40.17
CA SER A 562 -13.47 17.32 38.76
C SER A 562 -12.44 16.32 38.19
N LEU A 563 -12.54 16.03 36.89
CA LEU A 563 -11.66 15.09 36.18
C LEU A 563 -10.37 15.77 35.71
N MET A 564 -9.20 15.15 35.95
CA MET A 564 -7.89 15.74 35.66
C MET A 564 -7.01 14.80 34.81
N GLU A 565 -6.63 15.23 33.60
CA GLU A 565 -5.68 14.53 32.72
C GLU A 565 -4.22 14.84 33.12
N CYS A 566 -3.46 13.83 33.52
CA CYS A 566 -2.05 14.00 33.88
C CYS A 566 -1.17 14.24 32.64
N THR A 567 -0.38 15.31 32.61
CA THR A 567 0.54 15.64 31.49
C THR A 567 1.64 14.59 31.29
N VAL A 568 2.04 13.90 32.37
CA VAL A 568 3.14 12.92 32.36
C VAL A 568 2.62 11.53 31.95
N CYS A 569 1.74 10.91 32.75
CA CYS A 569 1.24 9.56 32.49
C CYS A 569 0.02 9.49 31.55
N SER A 570 -0.58 10.63 31.17
CA SER A 570 -1.77 10.72 30.30
C SER A 570 -3.03 10.03 30.83
N GLN A 571 -3.08 9.64 32.10
CA GLN A 571 -4.29 9.11 32.76
C GLN A 571 -5.24 10.25 33.14
N ILE A 572 -6.55 10.00 33.01
CA ILE A 572 -7.63 10.90 33.47
C ILE A 572 -8.22 10.30 34.74
N VAL A 573 -8.21 11.05 35.84
CA VAL A 573 -8.75 10.60 37.15
C VAL A 573 -9.36 11.79 37.90
N HIS A 574 -10.31 11.53 38.81
CA HIS A 574 -10.70 12.54 39.80
C HIS A 574 -9.57 12.77 40.79
N HIS A 575 -9.46 13.99 41.33
CA HIS A 575 -8.45 14.34 42.32
C HIS A 575 -8.48 13.39 43.54
N GLN A 576 -9.67 13.22 44.14
CA GLN A 576 -9.89 12.39 45.33
C GLN A 576 -9.73 10.88 45.12
N CYS A 577 -9.65 10.39 43.87
CA CYS A 577 -9.47 8.96 43.61
C CYS A 577 -8.02 8.49 43.80
N ILE A 578 -7.05 9.39 43.94
CA ILE A 578 -5.65 9.05 44.21
C ILE A 578 -5.46 8.94 45.72
N LYS A 579 -5.19 7.73 46.22
CA LYS A 579 -4.95 7.43 47.64
C LYS A 579 -3.50 7.62 48.10
N GLU A 580 -2.67 8.30 47.31
CA GLU A 580 -1.26 8.53 47.63
C GLU A 580 -1.11 9.85 48.41
N PRO A 581 -0.23 9.93 49.42
CA PRO A 581 -0.07 11.15 50.21
C PRO A 581 0.72 12.23 49.45
N GLY A 582 0.03 13.22 48.86
CA GLY A 582 0.66 14.43 48.33
C GLY A 582 -0.22 15.20 47.33
N GLU A 583 0.00 16.50 47.19
CA GLU A 583 -0.70 17.33 46.20
C GLU A 583 -0.05 17.26 44.82
N GLY A 584 -0.87 17.17 43.77
CA GLY A 584 -0.44 17.19 42.38
C GLY A 584 -0.49 18.59 41.78
N LYS A 585 0.50 18.95 40.96
CA LYS A 585 0.64 20.31 40.42
C LYS A 585 -0.32 20.58 39.26
N ILE A 586 -1.39 21.33 39.52
CA ILE A 586 -2.37 21.76 38.50
C ILE A 586 -1.73 22.65 37.43
N ASN A 587 -2.09 22.42 36.17
CA ASN A 587 -1.59 23.18 35.02
C ASN A 587 -2.46 24.42 34.76
N LYS A 588 -1.88 25.61 34.91
CA LYS A 588 -2.60 26.89 34.72
C LYS A 588 -2.92 27.20 33.25
N ASP A 589 -2.27 26.55 32.28
CA ASP A 589 -2.42 26.82 30.84
C ASP A 589 -3.48 25.94 30.15
N LEU A 590 -4.09 24.97 30.85
CA LEU A 590 -5.08 24.06 30.27
C LEU A 590 -6.03 23.54 31.37
N PRO A 591 -7.35 23.79 31.28
CA PRO A 591 -8.31 23.27 32.26
C PRO A 591 -8.26 21.74 32.38
N SER A 592 -8.69 21.18 33.51
CA SER A 592 -8.79 19.72 33.70
C SER A 592 -7.46 18.98 33.42
N CYS A 593 -6.33 19.57 33.82
CA CYS A 593 -4.98 19.07 33.51
C CYS A 593 -3.97 19.39 34.61
N TRP A 594 -3.05 18.46 34.90
CA TRP A 594 -2.10 18.54 36.02
C TRP A 594 -0.89 17.62 35.86
N GLU A 595 0.06 17.68 36.78
CA GLU A 595 0.94 16.55 37.12
C GLU A 595 0.38 15.87 38.38
N CYS A 596 -0.11 14.64 38.27
CA CYS A 596 -0.68 13.92 39.42
C CYS A 596 0.41 13.58 40.47
N PRO A 597 0.08 13.36 41.76
CA PRO A 597 1.05 13.18 42.85
C PRO A 597 2.14 12.16 42.53
N LYS A 598 1.77 10.96 42.04
CA LYS A 598 2.68 9.89 41.58
C LYS A 598 3.74 10.37 40.58
N CYS A 599 3.38 11.28 39.68
CA CYS A 599 4.28 11.83 38.64
C CYS A 599 4.96 13.14 39.06
N TYR A 600 4.54 13.75 40.16
CA TYR A 600 5.13 14.96 40.72
C TYR A 600 6.24 14.61 41.72
N GLN A 601 5.92 13.81 42.75
CA GLN A 601 6.85 13.40 43.82
C GLN A 601 7.99 12.51 43.30
N GLY A 602 7.76 11.70 42.26
CA GLY A 602 8.79 10.87 41.65
C GLY A 602 10.00 11.63 41.10
N LYS A 603 9.91 12.97 40.94
CA LYS A 603 11.01 13.83 40.46
C LYS A 603 12.05 14.18 41.53
N ASP A 604 11.75 13.95 42.81
CA ASP A 604 12.65 14.29 43.91
C ASP A 604 13.31 13.05 44.53
N LEU A 605 12.66 11.88 44.49
CA LEU A 605 13.27 10.59 44.84
C LEU A 605 14.46 10.23 43.92
N GLU A 606 14.39 10.56 42.63
CA GLU A 606 15.50 10.38 41.67
C GLU A 606 16.77 11.19 42.01
N LYS A 607 16.74 12.09 43.01
CA LYS A 607 17.91 12.89 43.44
C LYS A 607 18.59 12.39 44.72
N GLN A 608 18.01 11.40 45.43
CA GLN A 608 18.55 10.93 46.71
C GLN A 608 19.28 9.57 46.61
N SER A 609 19.06 8.78 45.56
CA SER A 609 19.66 7.44 45.42
C SER A 609 21.09 7.40 44.85
N SER A 610 21.88 8.48 45.00
CA SER A 610 23.25 8.58 44.43
C SER A 610 24.28 9.16 45.41
N LEU A 611 24.08 8.99 46.71
CA LEU A 611 24.97 9.53 47.76
C LEU A 611 25.27 8.53 48.88
N GLU A 612 25.62 7.28 48.56
CA GLU A 612 26.40 6.45 49.51
C GLU A 612 27.28 5.37 48.85
N ARG A 613 28.35 5.80 48.16
CA ARG A 613 29.58 5.03 47.96
C ARG A 613 30.73 5.92 47.49
N SER A 614 31.50 6.43 48.45
CA SER A 614 32.73 7.22 48.22
C SER A 614 33.53 7.36 49.52
N PRO A 615 34.78 7.82 49.51
CA PRO A 615 35.71 8.01 48.39
C PRO A 615 36.90 7.00 48.51
N ARG A 616 37.95 6.96 47.67
CA ARG A 616 39.03 7.94 47.40
C ARG A 616 39.90 7.34 46.26
N LEU A 617 40.63 8.09 45.43
CA LEU A 617 40.94 9.53 45.42
C LEU A 617 41.26 10.01 43.98
N LEU A 618 41.37 11.34 43.82
CA LEU A 618 42.01 12.07 42.71
C LEU A 618 41.37 12.11 41.30
N ARG A 619 40.22 12.80 41.25
CA ARG A 619 40.11 14.13 40.58
C ARG A 619 41.46 14.93 40.59
N SER A 620 41.81 15.85 39.71
CA SER A 620 41.13 16.55 38.61
C SER A 620 42.03 17.72 38.17
N LYS A 621 41.94 18.18 36.92
CA LYS A 621 41.74 19.61 36.58
C LYS A 621 41.24 19.73 35.12
N VAL A 622 40.14 20.40 34.76
CA VAL A 622 39.52 21.69 35.16
C VAL A 622 39.99 22.84 34.29
N LEU A 623 39.08 23.26 33.38
CA LEU A 623 38.78 24.62 32.93
C LEU A 623 39.96 25.42 32.32
N SER A 624 39.76 26.38 31.42
CA SER A 624 38.95 27.60 31.51
C SER A 624 39.07 28.34 30.17
N ARG A 625 38.30 29.36 29.79
CA ARG A 625 37.00 29.94 30.19
C ARG A 625 36.66 30.90 29.03
N LEU A 626 35.38 31.21 28.83
CA LEU A 626 34.82 32.57 28.99
C LEU A 626 33.39 32.62 28.45
N ARG A 627 32.43 32.68 29.38
CA ARG A 627 31.19 33.42 29.13
C ARG A 627 31.42 34.85 29.62
N SER A 628 30.98 35.83 28.84
CA SER A 628 30.80 37.21 29.27
C SER A 628 29.45 37.75 28.78
N PRO A 629 28.88 38.81 29.40
CA PRO A 629 27.44 39.03 29.41
C PRO A 629 26.94 40.10 28.42
N THR A 630 25.62 40.31 28.44
CA THR A 630 24.88 41.26 27.59
C THR A 630 24.76 42.67 28.17
N SER A 631 24.62 43.66 27.28
CA SER A 631 23.97 44.99 27.47
C SER A 631 24.78 46.06 28.23
N ARG A 632 24.59 47.40 28.07
CA ARG A 632 23.46 48.22 27.53
C ARG A 632 23.94 49.47 26.75
N LEU A 633 22.98 50.12 26.05
CA LEU A 633 22.73 51.58 25.79
C LEU A 633 23.88 52.63 25.93
N SER A 634 23.89 53.76 25.22
CA SER A 634 22.77 54.67 24.85
C SER A 634 23.01 55.53 23.58
N GLN A 635 22.14 56.52 23.31
CA GLN A 635 22.11 57.36 22.10
C GLN A 635 22.82 58.72 22.25
N GLY A 636 23.20 59.32 21.10
CA GLY A 636 23.40 60.76 20.91
C GLY A 636 23.54 61.08 19.41
N ARG A 637 23.05 62.20 18.85
CA ARG A 637 22.30 63.37 19.38
C ARG A 637 21.23 63.81 18.36
N GLY A 638 20.14 64.51 18.76
CA GLY A 638 19.19 65.02 17.74
C GLY A 638 17.89 65.76 18.15
N ARG A 639 17.89 66.68 19.13
CA ARG A 639 16.75 67.59 19.53
C ARG A 639 15.47 66.91 20.11
N GLY A 640 14.72 67.65 20.96
CA GLY A 640 13.25 67.48 21.06
C GLY A 640 12.57 67.17 22.43
N SER A 641 12.71 68.04 23.44
CA SER A 641 11.67 68.45 24.42
C SER A 641 10.73 67.44 25.17
N THR A 642 10.83 67.50 26.51
CA THR A 642 9.73 67.65 27.53
C THR A 642 8.85 66.48 28.10
N TRP A 643 9.11 66.16 29.39
CA TRP A 643 8.20 65.90 30.56
C TRP A 643 7.42 64.57 30.84
N ALA A 644 7.47 64.17 32.13
CA ALA A 644 6.45 63.53 33.02
C ALA A 644 6.29 61.98 33.25
N SER A 645 6.81 61.52 34.42
CA SER A 645 6.13 60.71 35.50
C SER A 645 5.79 59.19 35.37
N GLY A 646 5.96 58.38 36.45
CA GLY A 646 5.43 56.99 36.45
C GLY A 646 5.34 56.04 37.69
N SER A 647 6.36 55.86 38.58
CA SER A 647 6.32 55.06 39.86
C SER A 647 6.19 53.48 39.82
N SER A 648 6.57 52.61 40.81
CA SER A 648 7.74 52.47 41.75
C SER A 648 7.81 51.09 42.51
N TYR A 649 9.00 50.69 43.04
CA TYR A 649 9.32 49.87 44.28
C TYR A 649 8.95 48.34 44.42
N HIS A 650 9.68 47.44 45.16
CA HIS A 650 11.03 47.44 45.81
C HIS A 650 11.72 46.03 46.04
N SER A 651 12.79 45.95 46.88
CA SER A 651 13.92 44.95 46.97
C SER A 651 13.96 44.13 48.30
N SER A 652 14.91 43.25 48.75
CA SER A 652 16.31 42.77 48.41
C SER A 652 16.44 41.24 48.73
N SER A 653 17.50 40.50 49.19
CA SER A 653 18.97 40.53 49.53
C SER A 653 19.45 39.03 49.75
N GLY A 654 20.70 38.57 50.00
CA GLY A 654 22.09 39.10 49.94
C GLY A 654 23.14 38.40 50.88
N GLY A 655 24.19 37.72 50.36
CA GLY A 655 25.45 37.27 51.08
C GLY A 655 25.72 35.74 51.26
N THR A 656 26.94 35.16 51.52
CA THR A 656 28.39 35.60 51.50
C THR A 656 29.40 34.41 51.69
N ASP A 657 30.63 34.47 51.09
CA ASP A 657 32.00 34.06 51.57
C ASP A 657 32.46 32.61 52.00
N SER A 658 33.77 32.21 52.10
CA SER A 658 35.08 32.56 51.43
C SER A 658 36.35 31.68 51.85
N PHE A 659 37.51 31.87 51.16
CA PHE A 659 38.98 31.67 51.52
C PHE A 659 39.85 30.34 51.53
N GLN A 660 41.00 30.41 50.78
CA GLN A 660 42.47 30.03 50.98
C GLN A 660 43.02 28.65 51.55
N GLN A 661 44.32 28.24 51.46
CA GLN A 661 45.50 28.38 50.51
C GLN A 661 46.77 27.56 50.98
N GLN A 662 47.87 27.52 50.19
CA GLN A 662 49.28 27.04 50.46
C GLN A 662 49.53 25.50 50.28
N SER A 663 50.71 24.90 49.95
CA SER A 663 52.13 25.26 49.56
C SER A 663 52.87 23.94 49.11
N SER A 664 54.14 23.77 48.65
CA SER A 664 55.18 24.56 47.92
C SER A 664 56.42 23.68 47.51
N LEU A 665 57.22 24.09 46.48
CA LEU A 665 58.62 23.70 46.09
C LEU A 665 58.97 22.32 45.44
N GLY A 666 59.95 22.34 44.50
CA GLY A 666 60.66 21.20 43.87
C GLY A 666 61.47 21.60 42.60
N ARG A 667 62.74 21.17 42.43
CA ARG A 667 63.76 21.78 41.51
C ARG A 667 64.41 20.75 40.54
N ALA A 668 64.71 21.14 39.27
CA ALA A 668 65.92 20.80 38.45
C ALA A 668 65.71 20.56 36.92
N THR A 669 66.13 21.55 36.11
CA THR A 669 66.93 21.53 34.84
C THR A 669 66.95 20.36 33.80
N LYS A 670 66.71 20.77 32.53
CA LYS A 670 67.52 20.53 31.28
C LYS A 670 67.60 19.10 30.68
N GLU A 671 67.77 18.89 29.36
CA GLU A 671 67.75 19.73 28.13
C GLU A 671 67.32 18.85 26.93
N GLY A 672 66.58 19.34 25.92
CA GLY A 672 67.06 19.98 24.67
C GLY A 672 66.60 19.11 23.48
N GLU A 673 66.34 19.53 22.23
CA GLU A 673 66.38 20.82 21.47
C GLU A 673 65.07 20.82 20.59
N GLU A 674 64.36 21.91 20.24
CA GLU A 674 64.67 23.06 19.35
C GLU A 674 64.92 22.62 17.88
N GLU A 675 64.44 23.28 16.80
CA GLU A 675 63.95 24.65 16.50
C GLU A 675 62.56 24.65 15.75
N VAL A 676 61.68 25.68 15.69
CA VAL A 676 61.77 27.15 15.39
C VAL A 676 61.98 27.43 13.88
N SER A 677 61.35 28.39 13.15
CA SER A 677 60.12 29.22 13.26
C SER A 677 59.68 29.67 11.82
N GLU A 678 58.55 30.30 11.46
CA GLU A 678 58.03 31.66 11.77
C GLU A 678 59.07 32.79 11.51
N VAL A 679 58.82 33.98 10.91
CA VAL A 679 57.60 34.81 10.68
C VAL A 679 57.79 35.77 9.44
N ALA A 680 56.74 36.55 9.09
CA ALA A 680 56.75 37.99 8.68
C ALA A 680 56.93 38.42 7.19
N ASN A 681 56.49 39.62 6.71
CA ASN A 681 55.31 40.50 7.03
C ASN A 681 55.19 41.69 5.99
N GLN A 682 54.06 42.43 5.98
CA GLN A 682 53.84 43.84 5.54
C GLN A 682 53.79 44.30 4.04
N ASN A 683 52.58 44.77 3.65
CA ASN A 683 52.15 46.10 3.11
C ASN A 683 52.89 46.90 1.98
N GLY A 684 52.09 47.44 1.04
CA GLY A 684 52.36 48.62 0.18
C GLY A 684 52.97 48.33 -1.21
N ALA A 685 52.82 49.15 -2.26
CA ALA A 685 52.00 50.35 -2.48
C ALA A 685 51.84 50.60 -4.02
N GLU A 686 51.29 51.75 -4.41
CA GLU A 686 50.82 52.18 -5.74
C GLU A 686 51.79 53.21 -6.43
N GLU A 687 51.87 53.49 -7.75
CA GLU A 687 51.32 52.95 -9.04
C GLU A 687 52.26 53.40 -10.25
N ASP A 688 51.76 53.89 -11.41
CA ASP A 688 52.42 54.57 -12.59
C ASP A 688 53.19 53.78 -13.71
N GLU A 689 53.46 54.46 -14.85
CA GLU A 689 53.70 53.95 -16.25
C GLU A 689 55.23 53.98 -16.70
N GLU A 690 55.75 53.82 -17.95
CA GLU A 690 55.35 54.19 -19.34
C GLU A 690 56.29 53.52 -20.44
N GLU A 691 55.88 53.47 -21.73
CA GLU A 691 56.64 53.25 -23.03
C GLU A 691 57.54 51.96 -23.22
N GLU A 692 57.89 51.37 -24.39
CA GLU A 692 57.94 51.57 -25.89
C GLU A 692 57.67 50.17 -26.59
N GLU A 693 57.65 49.89 -27.92
CA GLU A 693 57.08 50.48 -29.18
C GLU A 693 57.22 49.43 -30.36
N MET A 694 56.70 49.74 -31.57
CA MET A 694 57.24 49.43 -32.94
C MET A 694 56.51 48.43 -33.90
N GLU A 695 55.70 49.01 -34.82
CA GLU A 695 55.47 48.72 -36.28
C GLU A 695 54.86 47.35 -36.77
N GLN A 696 53.88 47.23 -37.71
CA GLN A 696 53.49 47.85 -39.02
C GLN A 696 53.91 47.00 -40.27
N ASP A 697 53.20 46.88 -41.42
CA ASP A 697 51.81 47.23 -41.83
C ASP A 697 51.37 46.51 -43.17
N SER A 698 50.08 46.65 -43.56
CA SER A 698 49.49 46.69 -44.93
C SER A 698 48.95 45.44 -45.71
N GLU A 699 47.67 45.60 -46.14
CA GLU A 699 46.84 45.09 -47.27
C GLU A 699 47.24 43.86 -48.16
N THR A 700 46.36 42.98 -48.68
CA THR A 700 45.05 43.23 -49.36
C THR A 700 44.12 41.96 -49.50
N ARG A 701 42.79 42.18 -49.63
CA ARG A 701 41.74 41.36 -50.32
C ARG A 701 41.59 39.82 -50.08
N GLY A 702 40.39 39.39 -49.63
CA GLY A 702 39.81 38.11 -50.14
C GLY A 702 38.75 37.31 -49.33
N LYS A 703 37.50 37.79 -49.23
CA LYS A 703 36.25 37.03 -48.89
C LYS A 703 36.08 36.39 -47.49
N GLU A 704 35.14 36.98 -46.73
CA GLU A 704 33.98 36.35 -46.05
C GLU A 704 34.15 34.97 -45.35
N GLY A 705 33.90 34.82 -44.04
CA GLY A 705 33.49 35.81 -43.03
C GLY A 705 33.46 35.22 -41.61
N SER A 706 33.99 35.95 -40.64
CA SER A 706 34.23 35.55 -39.24
C SER A 706 32.96 35.39 -38.39
N PHE A 707 32.87 34.64 -37.27
CA PHE A 707 33.76 34.17 -36.18
C PHE A 707 33.69 34.94 -34.83
N LEU A 708 33.77 34.16 -33.74
CA LEU A 708 33.57 34.56 -32.32
C LEU A 708 34.78 35.22 -31.64
N LYS A 709 34.53 35.99 -30.56
CA LYS A 709 34.98 35.77 -29.14
C LYS A 709 34.36 36.89 -28.24
N VAL A 710 33.90 36.72 -26.98
CA VAL A 710 34.47 36.14 -25.72
C VAL A 710 35.56 37.05 -25.13
N THR A 711 35.49 37.61 -23.91
CA THR A 711 35.32 37.01 -22.54
C THR A 711 34.05 37.56 -21.79
N LEU A 712 33.86 37.82 -20.46
CA LEU A 712 34.67 37.78 -19.20
C LEU A 712 33.85 37.35 -17.92
N GLN A 713 33.71 38.15 -16.85
CA GLN A 713 33.19 37.71 -15.51
C GLN A 713 32.29 38.72 -14.72
N LYS A 714 31.81 38.28 -13.54
CA LYS A 714 30.75 38.79 -12.61
C LYS A 714 31.01 40.14 -11.88
N PRO A 715 29.94 40.74 -11.31
CA PRO A 715 29.98 41.20 -9.90
C PRO A 715 28.81 40.68 -9.00
N THR A 716 28.36 41.43 -7.96
CA THR A 716 27.94 40.89 -6.63
C THR A 716 26.54 41.29 -6.07
N LYS A 717 26.32 41.20 -4.73
CA LYS A 717 25.02 41.05 -4.02
C LYS A 717 24.38 42.37 -3.54
N ALA A 718 23.04 42.39 -3.41
CA ALA A 718 22.26 43.30 -2.53
C ALA A 718 21.03 42.60 -1.89
N LYS A 719 20.17 43.32 -1.13
CA LYS A 719 19.18 42.77 -0.16
C LYS A 719 17.78 43.44 -0.22
N TYR A 720 16.76 42.70 0.27
CA TYR A 720 15.59 43.06 1.14
C TYR A 720 15.09 44.54 1.22
N ASP A 721 13.80 44.89 1.35
CA ASP A 721 12.53 44.12 1.46
C ASP A 721 11.27 45.04 1.20
N PRO A 722 10.21 45.25 2.04
CA PRO A 722 8.86 45.37 1.49
C PRO A 722 8.09 46.68 1.81
N SER A 723 6.98 46.93 1.11
CA SER A 723 5.67 47.32 1.72
C SER A 723 4.60 47.61 0.66
N ALA A 724 3.33 47.54 1.06
CA ALA A 724 2.17 47.82 0.21
C ALA A 724 1.86 49.32 0.06
N ILE A 725 1.08 49.68 -0.96
CA ILE A 725 -0.16 50.48 -0.88
C ILE A 725 -0.84 50.51 -2.27
N VAL A 726 -2.17 50.66 -2.30
CA VAL A 726 -2.98 50.77 -3.53
C VAL A 726 -3.62 52.16 -3.59
N PRO A 727 -3.49 52.87 -4.72
CA PRO A 727 -4.62 53.61 -5.30
C PRO A 727 -4.96 53.05 -6.71
N LYS A 728 -6.21 52.92 -7.21
CA LYS A 728 -7.46 53.70 -7.19
C LYS A 728 -7.59 54.64 -8.42
N LEU A 729 -8.69 54.46 -9.18
CA LEU A 729 -9.28 55.39 -10.17
C LEU A 729 -8.49 55.60 -11.49
N GLU A 730 -9.09 56.00 -12.62
CA GLU A 730 -10.51 56.27 -12.94
C GLU A 730 -10.87 55.87 -14.40
N ALA A 731 -12.08 56.20 -14.87
CA ALA A 731 -12.53 55.99 -16.26
C ALA A 731 -11.87 57.02 -17.24
N ILE A 732 -12.09 56.94 -18.56
CA ILE A 732 -13.27 57.47 -19.27
C ILE A 732 -13.28 56.92 -20.72
N ALA A 733 -14.46 56.77 -21.31
CA ALA A 733 -14.65 56.47 -22.74
C ALA A 733 -15.30 57.66 -23.48
N PRO A 734 -15.10 57.76 -24.80
CA PRO A 734 -16.06 58.40 -25.70
C PRO A 734 -16.61 57.42 -26.76
N GLN A 735 -17.83 57.71 -27.23
CA GLN A 735 -18.47 57.02 -28.36
C GLN A 735 -18.41 57.87 -29.64
N THR A 736 -18.98 57.33 -30.73
CA THR A 736 -19.41 58.02 -31.98
C THR A 736 -18.30 58.52 -32.91
N ALA A 737 -18.45 58.52 -34.24
CA ALA A 737 -19.42 57.84 -35.12
C ALA A 737 -18.84 57.66 -36.54
N ARG A 738 -19.53 56.91 -37.40
CA ARG A 738 -19.19 56.77 -38.83
C ARG A 738 -19.35 58.10 -39.59
N LEU A 739 -18.44 58.38 -40.52
CA LEU A 739 -18.71 59.09 -41.78
C LEU A 739 -17.79 58.56 -42.89
N SER A 740 -17.97 59.02 -44.13
CA SER A 740 -17.42 58.35 -45.34
C SER A 740 -16.73 59.30 -46.32
N ARG A 741 -15.82 58.74 -47.16
CA ARG A 741 -15.04 59.38 -48.25
C ARG A 741 -13.90 60.34 -47.79
N PRO A 742 -12.85 60.57 -48.62
CA PRO A 742 -12.11 59.55 -49.37
C PRO A 742 -10.56 59.78 -49.53
N ALA A 743 -9.79 58.69 -49.42
CA ALA A 743 -8.62 58.35 -50.26
C ALA A 743 -7.30 59.17 -50.23
N LYS A 744 -6.28 58.53 -50.84
CA LYS A 744 -4.96 59.01 -51.35
C LYS A 744 -3.76 59.19 -50.40
N LEU A 745 -2.75 58.34 -50.66
CA LEU A 745 -1.31 58.67 -50.87
C LEU A 745 -0.49 59.20 -49.66
N SER A 746 0.83 58.96 -49.54
CA SER A 746 1.73 57.96 -50.17
C SER A 746 3.12 58.03 -49.53
N ASN A 747 3.86 56.92 -49.56
CA ASN A 747 5.30 56.79 -49.26
C ASN A 747 5.72 57.06 -47.79
N GLY A 748 6.77 56.45 -47.26
CA GLY A 748 7.61 55.37 -47.81
C GLY A 748 8.91 55.21 -47.01
N ALA A 749 9.61 54.07 -47.17
CA ALA A 749 10.88 53.72 -46.51
C ALA A 749 10.80 53.58 -44.96
N SER A 750 11.64 52.80 -44.27
CA SER A 750 12.60 51.76 -44.69
C SER A 750 13.06 50.92 -43.48
N SER A 751 13.79 49.85 -43.76
CA SER A 751 14.63 49.07 -42.84
C SER A 751 13.93 48.06 -41.91
N SER A 752 14.50 46.87 -41.91
CA SER A 752 14.21 45.73 -41.03
C SER A 752 15.01 45.80 -39.73
N THR A 753 14.45 45.28 -38.64
CA THR A 753 15.02 44.08 -37.98
C THR A 753 13.98 43.43 -37.08
N SER A 754 14.14 42.14 -36.79
CA SER A 754 13.14 41.30 -36.12
C SER A 754 13.62 40.79 -34.77
N GLU A 755 12.92 41.14 -33.69
CA GLU A 755 12.95 40.40 -32.43
C GLU A 755 11.52 40.13 -31.93
N LEU A 756 11.33 38.97 -31.26
CA LEU A 756 10.03 38.43 -30.85
C LEU A 756 9.91 38.36 -29.32
N PRO A 757 9.09 39.21 -28.68
CA PRO A 757 8.74 39.07 -27.26
C PRO A 757 7.33 38.48 -27.04
N HIS A 758 7.32 37.29 -26.44
CA HIS A 758 6.30 36.73 -25.54
C HIS A 758 4.85 37.29 -25.54
N LEU A 759 3.91 36.54 -26.11
CA LEU A 759 2.48 36.70 -25.83
C LEU A 759 2.01 35.81 -24.65
N ARG A 760 1.40 36.43 -23.63
CA ARG A 760 0.50 35.77 -22.68
C ARG A 760 -0.92 35.77 -23.26
N ILE A 761 -1.73 34.75 -22.97
CA ILE A 761 -3.18 34.72 -23.24
C ILE A 761 -3.93 34.35 -21.93
N PRO A 762 -5.11 34.91 -21.63
CA PRO A 762 -5.61 35.01 -20.24
C PRO A 762 -6.59 33.90 -19.80
N LEU A 763 -6.86 33.85 -18.48
CA LEU A 763 -8.00 33.10 -17.93
C LEU A 763 -9.29 33.93 -18.05
N SER A 764 -10.10 33.69 -19.09
CA SER A 764 -11.44 34.30 -19.21
C SER A 764 -12.40 33.52 -20.13
N ALA A 765 -12.40 32.18 -20.06
CA ALA A 765 -13.20 31.33 -20.97
C ALA A 765 -13.81 30.08 -20.29
N LEU A 766 -14.30 30.20 -19.04
CA LEU A 766 -15.03 29.13 -18.36
C LEU A 766 -16.12 29.71 -17.42
N GLN A 767 -17.30 30.05 -17.96
CA GLN A 767 -18.56 29.88 -17.23
C GLN A 767 -19.79 29.83 -18.16
N GLU A 768 -20.52 28.70 -18.03
CA GLU A 768 -21.98 28.49 -18.15
C GLU A 768 -22.80 29.02 -19.35
N GLY A 769 -23.37 28.06 -20.11
CA GLY A 769 -24.80 28.08 -20.50
C GLY A 769 -25.14 28.11 -22.00
N GLY A 770 -26.05 27.22 -22.45
CA GLY A 770 -26.81 27.39 -23.71
C GLY A 770 -26.94 26.19 -24.66
N SER A 771 -28.01 25.40 -24.48
CA SER A 771 -28.86 24.76 -25.51
C SER A 771 -28.33 24.25 -26.88
N GLU A 772 -28.68 22.98 -27.14
CA GLU A 772 -29.29 22.42 -28.37
C GLU A 772 -28.49 21.89 -29.58
N ALA A 773 -29.15 20.87 -30.17
CA ALA A 773 -29.18 20.41 -31.56
C ALA A 773 -27.93 19.81 -32.23
N ASP A 774 -28.08 18.52 -32.52
CA ASP A 774 -27.53 17.76 -33.63
C ASP A 774 -26.76 18.52 -34.72
N ARG A 775 -25.53 18.06 -34.96
CA ARG A 775 -25.16 17.61 -36.30
C ARG A 775 -24.10 16.53 -36.27
N GLU A 776 -24.44 15.39 -36.86
CA GLU A 776 -23.42 14.46 -37.35
C GLU A 776 -22.51 15.19 -38.33
N ASN A 777 -21.21 14.87 -38.30
CA ASN A 777 -20.43 14.88 -39.52
C ASN A 777 -19.48 13.68 -39.52
N SER A 778 -19.63 12.82 -40.52
CA SER A 778 -18.87 11.59 -40.65
C SER A 778 -17.38 11.88 -40.82
N GLY A 779 -16.55 11.38 -39.88
CA GLY A 779 -15.12 11.67 -39.83
C GLY A 779 -14.30 10.42 -39.58
N SER A 780 -14.16 9.55 -40.59
CA SER A 780 -13.32 8.35 -40.54
C SER A 780 -11.82 8.72 -40.56
N GLY A 781 -11.31 9.21 -39.43
CA GLY A 781 -9.90 9.56 -39.24
C GLY A 781 -9.03 8.32 -38.97
N PRO A 782 -7.83 8.20 -39.59
CA PRO A 782 -6.94 7.08 -39.33
C PRO A 782 -6.29 7.17 -37.94
N GLY A 783 -6.12 6.03 -37.28
CA GLY A 783 -5.46 5.92 -35.97
C GLY A 783 -3.99 6.36 -35.92
N CYS A 784 -3.41 6.79 -37.04
CA CYS A 784 -2.05 7.33 -37.09
C CYS A 784 -1.91 8.70 -36.40
N GLU A 785 -2.98 9.51 -36.32
CA GLU A 785 -2.86 10.90 -35.82
C GLU A 785 -2.29 10.95 -34.39
N ARG A 786 -2.80 10.09 -33.48
CA ARG A 786 -2.29 9.97 -32.11
C ARG A 786 -0.81 9.57 -32.07
N GLU A 787 -0.41 8.58 -32.87
CA GLU A 787 0.97 8.06 -32.82
C GLU A 787 1.97 9.02 -33.48
N VAL A 788 1.53 9.80 -34.48
CA VAL A 788 2.28 10.95 -35.01
C VAL A 788 2.42 12.02 -33.93
N TRP A 789 1.33 12.44 -33.27
CA TRP A 789 1.41 13.46 -32.20
C TRP A 789 2.26 13.01 -31.01
N VAL A 790 2.14 11.77 -30.53
CA VAL A 790 3.02 11.27 -29.46
C VAL A 790 4.48 11.19 -29.92
N SER A 791 4.73 10.89 -31.21
CA SER A 791 6.09 10.92 -31.77
C SER A 791 6.66 12.35 -31.85
N VAL A 792 5.84 13.35 -32.20
CA VAL A 792 6.22 14.78 -32.12
C VAL A 792 6.47 15.19 -30.66
N PHE A 793 5.60 14.79 -29.73
CA PHE A 793 5.72 15.11 -28.31
C PHE A 793 6.97 14.50 -27.64
N ARG A 794 7.62 13.48 -28.22
CA ARG A 794 8.91 12.96 -27.72
C ARG A 794 10.06 13.97 -27.84
N TYR A 795 9.92 15.01 -28.66
CA TYR A 795 10.92 16.07 -28.82
C TYR A 795 10.68 17.28 -27.88
N LEU A 796 9.57 17.30 -27.14
CA LEU A 796 9.21 18.38 -26.23
C LEU A 796 9.81 18.19 -24.82
N SER A 797 10.12 19.28 -24.12
CA SER A 797 10.52 19.17 -22.71
C SER A 797 9.34 18.83 -21.82
N ARG A 798 9.61 18.36 -20.59
CA ARG A 798 8.55 18.10 -19.59
C ARG A 798 7.74 19.34 -19.22
N ALA A 799 8.30 20.55 -19.41
CA ALA A 799 7.56 21.80 -19.22
C ALA A 799 6.59 22.04 -20.37
N ASP A 800 7.06 21.90 -21.61
CA ASP A 800 6.25 22.09 -22.82
C ASP A 800 5.14 21.05 -22.91
N LEU A 801 5.41 19.79 -22.53
CA LEU A 801 4.38 18.75 -22.37
C LEU A 801 3.27 19.16 -21.39
N CYS A 802 3.59 19.91 -20.33
CA CYS A 802 2.58 20.44 -19.40
C CYS A 802 1.81 21.65 -19.96
N VAL A 803 2.38 22.38 -20.93
CA VAL A 803 1.68 23.42 -21.70
C VAL A 803 0.77 22.77 -22.76
N CYS A 804 1.25 21.76 -23.49
CA CYS A 804 0.46 20.98 -24.43
C CYS A 804 -0.75 20.29 -23.76
N MET A 805 -0.60 19.84 -22.51
CA MET A 805 -1.72 19.34 -21.70
C MET A 805 -2.86 20.36 -21.49
N ALA A 806 -2.62 21.67 -21.66
CA ALA A 806 -3.64 22.70 -21.54
C ALA A 806 -4.36 23.04 -22.86
N VAL A 807 -3.90 22.53 -24.01
CA VAL A 807 -4.41 22.92 -25.34
C VAL A 807 -5.80 22.35 -25.61
N CYS A 808 -5.98 21.03 -25.44
CA CYS A 808 -7.30 20.39 -25.61
C CYS A 808 -7.37 19.04 -24.87
N LYS A 809 -8.57 18.45 -24.77
CA LYS A 809 -8.79 17.13 -24.13
C LYS A 809 -7.95 16.01 -24.75
N ASN A 810 -7.73 16.04 -26.07
CA ASN A 810 -6.94 15.03 -26.77
C ASN A 810 -5.44 15.18 -26.48
N TRP A 811 -4.91 16.41 -26.56
CA TRP A 811 -3.51 16.68 -26.20
C TRP A 811 -3.25 16.37 -24.72
N TYR A 812 -4.19 16.65 -23.82
CA TYR A 812 -4.11 16.19 -22.42
C TYR A 812 -3.97 14.67 -22.30
N LYS A 813 -4.81 13.89 -23.01
CA LYS A 813 -4.72 12.42 -23.03
C LYS A 813 -3.38 11.95 -23.64
N TRP A 814 -2.94 12.53 -24.75
CA TRP A 814 -1.75 12.11 -25.49
C TRP A 814 -0.43 12.48 -24.78
N CYS A 815 -0.33 13.68 -24.21
CA CYS A 815 0.86 14.10 -23.45
C CYS A 815 1.05 13.31 -22.14
N LEU A 816 0.09 12.49 -21.71
CA LEU A 816 0.22 11.57 -20.57
C LEU A 816 0.85 10.21 -20.94
N ASP A 817 1.14 9.95 -22.23
CA ASP A 817 1.73 8.68 -22.68
C ASP A 817 3.04 8.35 -21.95
N LYS A 818 3.15 7.13 -21.40
CA LYS A 818 4.29 6.65 -20.61
C LYS A 818 5.65 6.78 -21.33
N ARG A 819 5.66 6.75 -22.68
CA ARG A 819 6.87 6.97 -23.50
C ARG A 819 7.48 8.36 -23.30
N LEU A 820 6.67 9.36 -22.94
CA LEU A 820 7.09 10.75 -22.74
C LEU A 820 7.65 11.03 -21.34
N TRP A 821 7.38 10.12 -20.38
CA TRP A 821 7.67 10.32 -18.95
C TRP A 821 8.62 9.27 -18.36
N ALA A 822 9.42 8.61 -19.21
CA ALA A 822 10.35 7.55 -18.82
C ALA A 822 11.27 7.90 -17.63
N ARG A 823 11.64 9.18 -17.48
CA ARG A 823 12.24 9.72 -16.25
C ARG A 823 11.38 10.86 -15.70
N ILE A 824 11.13 10.85 -14.38
CA ILE A 824 10.55 11.96 -13.62
C ILE A 824 11.57 12.41 -12.57
N ASP A 825 11.69 13.73 -12.40
CA ASP A 825 12.57 14.37 -11.42
C ASP A 825 11.75 15.31 -10.55
N LEU A 826 11.78 15.06 -9.24
CA LEU A 826 11.15 15.86 -8.20
C LEU A 826 12.15 16.22 -7.10
N SER A 827 13.46 16.16 -7.38
CA SER A 827 14.50 16.47 -6.42
C SER A 827 14.35 17.89 -5.84
N ILE A 828 14.79 18.06 -4.58
CA ILE A 828 14.79 19.33 -3.83
C ILE A 828 13.38 19.93 -3.57
N LYS A 829 12.29 19.27 -4.02
CA LYS A 829 10.91 19.74 -3.79
C LYS A 829 10.52 19.57 -2.31
N ARG A 830 10.28 20.70 -1.64
CA ARG A 830 9.95 20.80 -0.20
C ARG A 830 8.69 20.03 0.23
N THR A 831 7.76 19.76 -0.68
CA THR A 831 6.54 18.97 -0.44
C THR A 831 6.10 18.26 -1.73
N ILE A 832 5.66 17.00 -1.61
CA ILE A 832 5.03 16.26 -2.72
C ILE A 832 3.52 16.20 -2.46
N THR A 833 2.73 16.74 -3.40
CA THR A 833 1.27 16.82 -3.28
C THR A 833 0.58 15.51 -3.69
N PRO A 834 -0.64 15.22 -3.21
CA PRO A 834 -1.43 14.07 -3.69
C PRO A 834 -1.66 14.09 -5.21
N GLN A 835 -1.79 15.27 -5.81
CA GLN A 835 -1.88 15.45 -7.26
C GLN A 835 -0.58 15.07 -7.96
N ALA A 836 0.58 15.43 -7.40
CA ALA A 836 1.88 14.99 -7.94
C ALA A 836 2.01 13.45 -7.86
N LEU A 837 1.68 12.84 -6.71
CA LEU A 837 1.68 11.37 -6.55
C LEU A 837 0.77 10.67 -7.59
N THR A 838 -0.44 11.19 -7.78
CA THR A 838 -1.38 10.70 -8.81
C THR A 838 -0.84 10.91 -10.23
N GLY A 839 -0.17 12.03 -10.47
CA GLY A 839 0.47 12.33 -11.76
C GLY A 839 1.66 11.41 -12.06
N ILE A 840 2.44 10.99 -11.06
CA ILE A 840 3.55 10.02 -11.24
C ILE A 840 2.98 8.65 -11.62
N THR A 841 1.99 8.16 -10.87
CA THR A 841 1.39 6.83 -11.10
C THR A 841 0.57 6.72 -12.39
N LYS A 842 -0.03 7.81 -12.87
CA LYS A 842 -0.60 7.86 -14.24
C LYS A 842 0.44 7.82 -15.35
N ARG A 843 1.68 8.23 -15.09
CA ARG A 843 2.75 8.37 -16.11
C ARG A 843 3.74 7.19 -16.15
N GLN A 844 3.77 6.35 -15.11
CA GLN A 844 4.60 5.13 -15.04
C GLN A 844 6.08 5.32 -15.43
N PRO A 845 6.84 6.20 -14.76
CA PRO A 845 8.27 6.38 -15.01
C PRO A 845 9.09 5.12 -14.74
N ILE A 846 10.17 4.96 -15.51
CA ILE A 846 11.21 3.93 -15.33
C ILE A 846 12.27 4.43 -14.34
N THR A 847 12.58 5.73 -14.38
CA THR A 847 13.50 6.42 -13.46
C THR A 847 12.74 7.47 -12.64
N LEU A 848 12.86 7.46 -11.31
CA LEU A 848 12.22 8.43 -10.42
C LEU A 848 13.22 9.03 -9.44
N ASP A 849 13.43 10.36 -9.52
CA ASP A 849 14.28 11.10 -8.59
C ASP A 849 13.44 11.82 -7.52
N LEU A 850 13.69 11.46 -6.26
CA LEU A 850 13.07 12.02 -5.04
C LEU A 850 14.14 12.56 -4.09
N SER A 851 15.37 12.81 -4.57
CA SER A 851 16.50 13.23 -3.75
C SER A 851 16.24 14.55 -3.04
N TRP A 852 16.56 14.64 -1.75
CA TRP A 852 16.33 15.81 -0.89
C TRP A 852 14.86 16.27 -0.82
N THR A 853 13.90 15.35 -1.02
CA THR A 853 12.46 15.64 -0.87
C THR A 853 11.93 15.27 0.52
N ASN A 854 10.94 16.04 0.99
CA ASN A 854 10.18 15.69 2.19
C ASN A 854 9.06 14.70 1.85
N ILE A 855 9.43 13.50 1.39
CA ILE A 855 8.50 12.39 1.17
C ILE A 855 8.47 11.49 2.40
N SER A 856 7.28 11.10 2.87
CA SER A 856 7.10 10.19 4.01
C SER A 856 7.08 8.71 3.59
N LYS A 857 7.39 7.79 4.52
CA LYS A 857 7.29 6.32 4.32
C LYS A 857 6.01 5.90 3.62
N LYS A 858 4.85 6.44 4.02
CA LYS A 858 3.54 6.10 3.43
C LYS A 858 3.43 6.54 1.96
N GLN A 859 4.01 7.67 1.60
CA GLN A 859 3.99 8.17 0.22
C GLN A 859 4.98 7.39 -0.67
N LEU A 860 6.17 7.07 -0.17
CA LEU A 860 7.12 6.24 -0.93
C LEU A 860 6.57 4.81 -1.11
N ASN A 861 6.02 4.20 -0.06
CA ASN A 861 5.38 2.88 -0.14
C ASN A 861 4.17 2.87 -1.12
N TRP A 862 3.39 3.95 -1.13
CA TRP A 862 2.26 4.13 -2.06
C TRP A 862 2.71 4.26 -3.52
N LEU A 863 3.88 4.85 -3.78
CA LEU A 863 4.50 4.97 -5.10
C LEU A 863 5.10 3.65 -5.58
N VAL A 864 5.99 3.01 -4.80
CA VAL A 864 6.69 1.79 -5.26
C VAL A 864 5.70 0.66 -5.55
N GLY A 865 4.70 0.45 -4.69
CA GLY A 865 3.60 -0.48 -4.92
C GLY A 865 2.57 -0.06 -5.98
N ARG A 866 2.86 0.98 -6.79
CA ARG A 866 2.07 1.44 -7.96
C ARG A 866 2.93 1.76 -9.18
N LEU A 867 4.22 1.42 -9.15
CA LEU A 867 5.16 1.66 -10.23
C LEU A 867 5.92 0.36 -10.60
N PRO A 868 5.22 -0.68 -11.10
CA PRO A 868 5.85 -1.96 -11.45
C PRO A 868 6.91 -1.85 -12.56
N GLY A 869 6.89 -0.78 -13.35
CA GLY A 869 7.90 -0.48 -14.38
C GLY A 869 9.16 0.24 -13.87
N LEU A 870 9.20 0.65 -12.59
CA LEU A 870 10.31 1.41 -12.02
C LEU A 870 11.57 0.55 -11.87
N LYS A 871 12.69 1.04 -12.41
CA LYS A 871 14.00 0.37 -12.37
C LYS A 871 15.06 1.21 -11.65
N ASP A 872 14.94 2.53 -11.70
CA ASP A 872 15.92 3.45 -11.12
C ASP A 872 15.23 4.37 -10.11
N LEU A 873 15.70 4.35 -8.87
CA LEU A 873 15.16 5.16 -7.78
C LEU A 873 16.27 5.95 -7.10
N MET A 874 16.15 7.28 -7.08
CA MET A 874 17.02 8.15 -6.29
C MET A 874 16.28 8.70 -5.07
N VAL A 875 16.86 8.46 -3.89
CA VAL A 875 16.35 8.94 -2.59
C VAL A 875 17.50 9.50 -1.73
N ALA A 876 18.54 10.04 -2.38
CA ALA A 876 19.66 10.69 -1.72
C ALA A 876 19.19 11.79 -0.76
N GLY A 877 19.81 11.90 0.41
CA GLY A 877 19.40 12.85 1.46
C GLY A 877 18.04 12.61 2.12
N CYS A 878 17.32 11.53 1.77
CA CYS A 878 16.11 11.12 2.50
C CYS A 878 16.49 10.36 3.78
N SER A 879 15.61 10.32 4.78
CA SER A 879 15.86 9.59 6.02
C SER A 879 15.43 8.12 5.96
N TRP A 880 16.08 7.27 6.77
CA TRP A 880 15.79 5.85 6.90
C TRP A 880 14.31 5.55 7.21
N LEU A 881 13.65 6.43 7.98
CA LEU A 881 12.21 6.30 8.25
C LEU A 881 11.39 6.22 6.96
N THR A 882 11.79 6.94 5.92
CA THR A 882 11.17 6.89 4.59
C THR A 882 11.73 5.75 3.74
N ILE A 883 13.06 5.58 3.69
CA ILE A 883 13.74 4.57 2.84
C ILE A 883 13.34 3.14 3.23
N SER A 884 13.04 2.88 4.50
CA SER A 884 12.48 1.60 4.98
C SER A 884 11.09 1.25 4.43
N ALA A 885 10.50 2.05 3.54
CA ALA A 885 9.40 1.62 2.66
C ALA A 885 9.86 0.54 1.66
N LEU A 886 11.13 0.56 1.23
CA LEU A 886 11.68 -0.39 0.28
C LEU A 886 11.80 -1.81 0.83
N CYS A 887 11.78 -1.98 2.16
CA CYS A 887 11.69 -3.30 2.83
C CYS A 887 10.32 -4.02 2.63
N SER A 888 9.38 -3.44 1.89
CA SER A 888 8.08 -4.06 1.59
C SER A 888 8.20 -5.10 0.48
N SER A 889 7.38 -6.15 0.52
CA SER A 889 7.19 -7.08 -0.59
C SER A 889 6.66 -6.41 -1.88
N GLY A 890 6.02 -5.24 -1.77
CA GLY A 890 5.57 -4.42 -2.90
C GLY A 890 6.65 -3.54 -3.54
N CYS A 891 7.93 -3.81 -3.29
CA CYS A 891 9.05 -3.08 -3.90
C CYS A 891 9.40 -3.67 -5.28
N PRO A 892 9.48 -2.87 -6.36
CA PRO A 892 9.84 -3.37 -7.70
C PRO A 892 11.31 -3.79 -7.76
N LEU A 893 11.64 -4.68 -8.71
CA LEU A 893 13.00 -5.18 -8.93
C LEU A 893 13.91 -4.11 -9.56
N LEU A 894 14.47 -3.26 -8.69
CA LEU A 894 15.36 -2.16 -9.07
C LEU A 894 16.66 -2.67 -9.73
N ARG A 895 17.17 -1.82 -10.63
CA ARG A 895 18.49 -1.91 -11.27
C ARG A 895 19.42 -0.80 -10.79
N SER A 896 18.89 0.36 -10.43
CA SER A 896 19.66 1.46 -9.84
C SER A 896 19.02 2.00 -8.57
N LEU A 897 19.83 2.13 -7.51
CA LEU A 897 19.43 2.72 -6.23
C LEU A 897 20.47 3.73 -5.74
N ASP A 898 20.04 4.96 -5.49
CA ASP A 898 20.88 6.07 -5.01
C ASP A 898 20.46 6.50 -3.60
N LEU A 899 21.29 6.16 -2.60
CA LEU A 899 21.10 6.41 -1.17
C LEU A 899 22.10 7.45 -0.62
N ARG A 900 22.78 8.23 -1.49
CA ARG A 900 23.88 9.12 -1.06
C ARG A 900 23.43 10.11 0.00
N TYR A 901 24.24 10.27 1.06
CA TYR A 901 23.97 11.12 2.21
C TYR A 901 22.60 10.90 2.90
N ALA A 902 22.01 9.71 2.78
CA ALA A 902 20.74 9.38 3.43
C ALA A 902 20.85 9.36 4.97
N ASP A 903 19.94 10.06 5.64
CA ASP A 903 19.96 10.22 7.10
C ASP A 903 19.59 8.92 7.83
N GLY A 904 20.42 8.53 8.80
CA GLY A 904 20.20 7.33 9.62
C GLY A 904 20.41 5.99 8.92
N VAL A 905 21.07 5.94 7.76
CA VAL A 905 21.38 4.68 7.05
C VAL A 905 22.80 4.21 7.37
N LYS A 906 22.92 3.03 8.01
CA LYS A 906 24.19 2.34 8.31
C LYS A 906 24.13 0.85 7.94
N ASP A 907 25.19 0.09 8.22
CA ASP A 907 25.31 -1.35 7.93
C ASP A 907 24.09 -2.21 8.34
N SER A 908 23.41 -1.90 9.44
CA SER A 908 22.19 -2.61 9.85
C SER A 908 20.97 -2.26 8.99
N GLN A 909 20.83 -1.00 8.55
CA GLN A 909 19.74 -0.57 7.69
C GLN A 909 19.91 -1.08 6.26
N ILE A 910 21.17 -1.18 5.78
CA ILE A 910 21.46 -1.86 4.51
C ILE A 910 21.12 -3.36 4.62
N ARG A 911 21.36 -4.00 5.77
CA ARG A 911 20.93 -5.39 6.02
C ARG A 911 19.41 -5.55 5.98
N ASP A 912 18.67 -4.63 6.61
CA ASP A 912 17.20 -4.61 6.62
C ASP A 912 16.59 -4.41 5.22
N LEU A 913 17.30 -3.73 4.30
CA LEU A 913 16.92 -3.61 2.89
C LEU A 913 17.24 -4.88 2.09
N VAL A 914 18.43 -5.45 2.29
CA VAL A 914 18.94 -6.58 1.49
C VAL A 914 18.26 -7.90 1.90
N THR A 915 17.96 -8.06 3.19
CA THR A 915 17.41 -9.29 3.81
C THR A 915 16.26 -8.93 4.78
N PRO A 916 15.11 -8.43 4.30
CA PRO A 916 13.97 -8.15 5.15
C PRO A 916 13.44 -9.44 5.83
N PRO A 917 12.96 -9.37 7.08
CA PRO A 917 12.46 -10.55 7.79
C PRO A 917 11.18 -11.10 7.15
N GLY A 918 11.10 -12.43 6.99
CA GLY A 918 9.98 -13.12 6.35
C GLY A 918 10.08 -13.22 4.82
N CYS A 919 11.29 -13.36 4.26
CA CYS A 919 11.52 -13.56 2.83
C CYS A 919 12.55 -14.68 2.58
N ASP A 920 12.24 -15.61 1.65
CA ASP A 920 12.99 -16.85 1.42
C ASP A 920 14.34 -16.67 0.73
N ASN A 921 15.33 -16.08 1.42
CA ASN A 921 16.75 -15.97 1.03
C ASN A 921 17.05 -15.27 -0.33
N ARG A 922 16.02 -14.94 -1.14
CA ARG A 922 16.11 -14.29 -2.45
C ARG A 922 16.02 -12.78 -2.28
N SER A 923 17.16 -12.12 -2.10
CA SER A 923 17.22 -10.66 -1.95
C SER A 923 16.61 -9.91 -3.14
N GLN A 924 15.83 -8.87 -2.83
CA GLN A 924 15.19 -7.97 -3.80
C GLN A 924 16.22 -7.25 -4.70
N PHE A 925 17.48 -7.13 -4.26
CA PHE A 925 18.55 -6.44 -5.00
C PHE A 925 19.40 -7.36 -5.88
N ARG A 926 18.94 -8.59 -6.18
CA ARG A 926 19.62 -9.50 -7.13
C ARG A 926 19.82 -8.89 -8.52
N THR A 927 18.91 -8.02 -8.95
CA THR A 927 18.96 -7.30 -10.24
C THR A 927 19.74 -5.98 -10.22
N MET A 928 20.37 -5.63 -9.09
CA MET A 928 21.07 -4.35 -8.93
C MET A 928 22.30 -4.27 -9.84
N GLN A 929 22.35 -3.23 -10.68
CA GLN A 929 23.45 -2.92 -11.60
C GLN A 929 24.22 -1.66 -11.16
N CYS A 930 23.54 -0.73 -10.48
CA CYS A 930 24.12 0.54 -10.00
C CYS A 930 23.68 0.85 -8.57
N LEU A 931 24.63 0.90 -7.63
CA LEU A 931 24.37 1.25 -6.23
C LEU A 931 25.24 2.44 -5.80
N ARG A 932 24.61 3.46 -5.21
CA ARG A 932 25.34 4.61 -4.64
C ARG A 932 25.05 4.79 -3.16
N LEU A 933 26.12 4.74 -2.37
CA LEU A 933 26.13 4.80 -0.90
C LEU A 933 27.00 5.94 -0.36
N ALA A 934 27.42 6.89 -1.21
CA ALA A 934 28.36 7.94 -0.84
C ALA A 934 27.94 8.73 0.41
N GLY A 935 28.92 9.02 1.28
CA GLY A 935 28.71 9.77 2.51
C GLY A 935 27.94 9.03 3.61
N LEU A 936 27.73 7.71 3.49
CA LEU A 936 27.13 6.89 4.54
C LEU A 936 28.19 6.32 5.51
N ASP A 937 27.77 6.04 6.74
CA ASP A 937 28.59 5.35 7.74
C ASP A 937 28.40 3.83 7.61
N ILE A 938 29.14 3.26 6.65
CA ILE A 938 29.13 1.85 6.27
C ILE A 938 30.54 1.24 6.31
N SER A 939 30.62 -0.06 6.58
CA SER A 939 31.87 -0.80 6.77
C SER A 939 31.94 -2.04 5.87
N ASP A 940 32.97 -2.87 6.09
CA ASP A 940 33.10 -4.22 5.53
C ASP A 940 31.82 -5.07 5.64
N ALA A 941 30.97 -4.81 6.65
CA ALA A 941 29.69 -5.50 6.82
C ALA A 941 28.72 -5.25 5.64
N THR A 942 28.61 -4.00 5.17
CA THR A 942 27.83 -3.67 3.96
C THR A 942 28.42 -4.34 2.72
N LEU A 943 29.74 -4.34 2.54
CA LEU A 943 30.36 -4.91 1.34
C LEU A 943 30.19 -6.43 1.26
N ARG A 944 30.20 -7.14 2.40
CA ARG A 944 29.85 -8.57 2.45
C ARG A 944 28.41 -8.84 2.00
N LEU A 945 27.47 -7.93 2.28
CA LEU A 945 26.09 -8.02 1.78
C LEU A 945 26.03 -7.76 0.27
N VAL A 946 26.74 -6.74 -0.24
CA VAL A 946 26.82 -6.44 -1.67
C VAL A 946 27.33 -7.66 -2.45
N ILE A 947 28.46 -8.23 -2.05
CA ILE A 947 29.07 -9.41 -2.70
C ILE A 947 28.11 -10.62 -2.70
N ARG A 948 27.40 -10.86 -1.59
CA ARG A 948 26.48 -12.01 -1.45
C ARG A 948 25.17 -11.86 -2.23
N HIS A 949 24.66 -10.63 -2.38
CA HIS A 949 23.28 -10.40 -2.83
C HIS A 949 23.13 -9.62 -4.15
N MET A 950 24.19 -9.02 -4.69
CA MET A 950 24.16 -8.19 -5.91
C MET A 950 25.10 -8.70 -7.01
N PRO A 951 24.90 -9.92 -7.55
CA PRO A 951 25.84 -10.58 -8.46
C PRO A 951 25.92 -9.97 -9.88
N HIS A 952 25.18 -8.89 -10.13
CA HIS A 952 25.15 -8.17 -11.42
C HIS A 952 25.56 -6.69 -11.29
N LEU A 953 26.17 -6.32 -10.16
CA LEU A 953 26.56 -4.95 -9.88
C LEU A 953 27.75 -4.53 -10.75
N THR A 954 27.55 -3.49 -11.57
CA THR A 954 28.59 -2.94 -12.46
C THR A 954 29.08 -1.56 -12.01
N LYS A 955 28.23 -0.77 -11.33
CA LYS A 955 28.54 0.58 -10.87
C LYS A 955 28.37 0.68 -9.36
N LEU A 956 29.42 1.06 -8.64
CA LEU A 956 29.44 1.17 -7.19
C LEU A 956 30.09 2.48 -6.73
N ASP A 957 29.31 3.34 -6.08
CA ASP A 957 29.78 4.60 -5.50
C ASP A 957 29.79 4.52 -3.97
N LEU A 958 31.00 4.55 -3.42
CA LEU A 958 31.34 4.48 -2.00
C LEU A 958 32.10 5.75 -1.55
N SER A 959 32.04 6.84 -2.33
CA SER A 959 32.79 8.07 -2.00
C SER A 959 32.43 8.62 -0.61
N HIS A 960 33.40 9.24 0.07
CA HIS A 960 33.30 9.77 1.43
C HIS A 960 32.87 8.77 2.53
N CYS A 961 32.87 7.45 2.27
CA CYS A 961 32.56 6.42 3.26
C CYS A 961 33.77 6.17 4.19
N ASN A 962 34.01 7.09 5.12
CA ASN A 962 35.18 7.13 6.02
C ASN A 962 35.36 5.93 6.97
N SER A 963 34.45 4.96 6.95
CA SER A 963 34.53 3.70 7.71
C SER A 963 35.10 2.53 6.89
N LEU A 964 35.34 2.70 5.58
CA LEU A 964 36.03 1.75 4.71
C LEU A 964 37.56 1.83 4.84
N THR A 965 38.26 0.73 4.54
CA THR A 965 39.72 0.54 4.66
C THR A 965 40.25 -0.29 3.48
N ASP A 966 41.56 -0.52 3.39
CA ASP A 966 42.13 -1.39 2.35
C ASP A 966 41.59 -2.84 2.42
N ASN A 967 41.16 -3.32 3.59
CA ASN A 967 40.49 -4.62 3.71
C ASN A 967 39.11 -4.65 3.05
N SER A 968 38.39 -3.53 3.06
CA SER A 968 37.12 -3.35 2.34
C SER A 968 37.31 -3.61 0.83
N ILE A 969 38.44 -3.16 0.29
CA ILE A 969 38.82 -3.34 -1.11
C ILE A 969 39.32 -4.77 -1.38
N ASN A 970 40.08 -5.35 -0.45
CA ASN A 970 40.47 -6.77 -0.51
C ASN A 970 39.25 -7.70 -0.59
N LEU A 971 38.18 -7.42 0.17
CA LEU A 971 36.92 -8.17 0.13
C LEU A 971 36.22 -8.08 -1.23
N LEU A 972 36.01 -6.87 -1.78
CA LEU A 972 35.37 -6.68 -3.08
C LEU A 972 36.10 -7.37 -4.24
N THR A 973 37.43 -7.51 -4.12
CA THR A 973 38.33 -8.02 -5.16
C THR A 973 38.80 -9.46 -4.92
N ALA A 974 38.33 -10.11 -3.85
CA ALA A 974 38.74 -11.46 -3.46
C ALA A 974 38.44 -12.51 -4.54
N VAL A 975 39.18 -13.62 -4.52
CA VAL A 975 38.80 -14.80 -5.32
C VAL A 975 37.44 -15.31 -4.83
N GLY A 976 36.52 -15.60 -5.75
CA GLY A 976 35.12 -15.94 -5.43
C GLY A 976 34.21 -14.75 -5.12
N SER A 977 34.72 -13.51 -5.10
CA SER A 977 33.86 -12.32 -5.00
C SER A 977 33.13 -12.09 -6.33
N SER A 978 31.80 -11.99 -6.27
CA SER A 978 30.94 -11.72 -7.43
C SER A 978 31.29 -10.41 -8.14
N THR A 979 31.58 -9.35 -7.37
CA THR A 979 31.89 -8.01 -7.89
C THR A 979 33.21 -7.94 -8.68
N ARG A 980 34.10 -8.93 -8.54
CA ARG A 980 35.45 -8.90 -9.11
C ARG A 980 35.46 -8.82 -10.64
N ASN A 981 34.53 -9.52 -11.28
CA ASN A 981 34.43 -9.65 -12.73
C ASN A 981 33.23 -8.87 -13.31
N THR A 982 32.57 -8.02 -12.50
CA THR A 982 31.37 -7.27 -12.92
C THR A 982 31.53 -5.76 -12.75
N LEU A 983 32.31 -5.28 -11.76
CA LEU A 983 32.49 -3.85 -11.53
C LEU A 983 33.27 -3.20 -12.70
N THR A 984 32.60 -2.28 -13.39
CA THR A 984 33.16 -1.41 -14.41
C THR A 984 33.41 0.00 -13.86
N GLU A 985 32.58 0.49 -12.93
CA GLU A 985 32.74 1.82 -12.34
C GLU A 985 32.79 1.72 -10.81
N LEU A 986 33.88 2.19 -10.22
CA LEU A 986 34.09 2.20 -8.77
C LEU A 986 34.55 3.59 -8.31
N ASN A 987 33.69 4.29 -7.55
CA ASN A 987 34.06 5.56 -6.92
C ASN A 987 34.38 5.33 -5.44
N LEU A 988 35.59 5.71 -5.04
CA LEU A 988 36.12 5.63 -3.68
C LEU A 988 36.58 7.02 -3.18
N GLY A 989 36.35 8.08 -3.94
CA GLY A 989 36.88 9.41 -3.67
C GLY A 989 36.54 9.94 -2.27
N GLY A 990 37.48 10.58 -1.61
CA GLY A 990 37.31 11.12 -0.25
C GLY A 990 37.27 10.06 0.86
N CYS A 991 37.53 8.79 0.60
CA CYS A 991 37.68 7.77 1.64
C CYS A 991 39.04 7.89 2.34
N SER A 992 39.04 8.50 3.54
CA SER A 992 40.24 8.92 4.26
C SER A 992 41.17 7.81 4.77
N LYS A 993 40.69 6.56 4.91
CA LYS A 993 41.47 5.41 5.43
C LYS A 993 41.93 4.42 4.34
N LEU A 994 41.86 4.78 3.06
CA LEU A 994 42.48 4.00 1.99
C LEU A 994 43.94 4.40 1.81
N THR A 995 44.82 3.41 1.62
CA THR A 995 46.25 3.61 1.34
C THR A 995 46.63 3.07 -0.03
N ASP A 996 47.88 3.24 -0.44
CA ASP A 996 48.47 2.59 -1.63
C ASP A 996 48.32 1.05 -1.63
N THR A 997 48.03 0.44 -0.48
CA THR A 997 47.69 -0.99 -0.39
C THR A 997 46.39 -1.33 -1.12
N SER A 998 45.40 -0.42 -1.15
CA SER A 998 44.14 -0.62 -1.90
C SER A 998 44.38 -0.90 -3.39
N LEU A 999 45.33 -0.21 -4.02
CA LEU A 999 45.67 -0.38 -5.43
C LEU A 999 46.17 -1.79 -5.75
N LYS A 1000 46.91 -2.43 -4.83
CA LYS A 1000 47.35 -3.83 -4.96
C LYS A 1000 46.18 -4.81 -5.05
N TYR A 1001 45.06 -4.50 -4.39
CA TYR A 1001 43.83 -5.28 -4.46
C TYR A 1001 43.01 -4.95 -5.72
N LEU A 1002 42.94 -3.68 -6.11
CA LEU A 1002 42.21 -3.22 -7.31
C LEU A 1002 42.76 -3.81 -8.62
N ARG A 1003 44.05 -4.19 -8.68
CA ARG A 1003 44.67 -4.94 -9.81
C ARG A 1003 43.91 -6.22 -10.21
N ARG A 1004 43.07 -6.75 -9.32
CA ARG A 1004 42.29 -7.98 -9.53
C ARG A 1004 40.96 -7.75 -10.29
N LEU A 1005 40.55 -6.49 -10.50
CA LEU A 1005 39.33 -6.13 -11.24
C LEU A 1005 39.64 -6.08 -12.75
N SER A 1006 39.19 -7.11 -13.48
CA SER A 1006 39.46 -7.27 -14.91
C SER A 1006 38.61 -6.36 -15.82
N CYS A 1007 37.48 -5.85 -15.33
CA CYS A 1007 36.49 -5.12 -16.12
C CYS A 1007 36.42 -3.61 -15.80
N ILE A 1008 37.32 -3.09 -14.97
CA ILE A 1008 37.28 -1.69 -14.52
C ILE A 1008 37.49 -0.72 -15.69
N SER A 1009 36.55 0.21 -15.88
CA SER A 1009 36.59 1.27 -16.89
C SER A 1009 36.64 2.68 -16.28
N LEU A 1010 36.23 2.85 -15.02
CA LEU A 1010 36.36 4.08 -14.26
C LEU A 1010 36.67 3.78 -12.79
N LEU A 1011 37.75 4.37 -12.29
CA LEU A 1011 38.15 4.32 -10.88
C LEU A 1011 38.44 5.74 -10.38
N ASP A 1012 37.69 6.21 -9.40
CA ASP A 1012 37.88 7.53 -8.79
C ASP A 1012 38.43 7.40 -7.37
N LEU A 1013 39.64 7.93 -7.15
CA LEU A 1013 40.36 7.96 -5.87
C LEU A 1013 40.70 9.41 -5.44
N ARG A 1014 40.03 10.42 -6.02
CA ARG A 1014 40.28 11.84 -5.70
C ARG A 1014 39.93 12.14 -4.25
N GLY A 1015 40.79 12.88 -3.55
CA GLY A 1015 40.64 13.14 -2.11
C GLY A 1015 40.90 11.95 -1.18
N CYS A 1016 41.35 10.79 -1.69
CA CYS A 1016 41.93 9.73 -0.84
C CYS A 1016 43.34 10.15 -0.43
N ASN A 1017 43.50 10.69 0.78
CA ASN A 1017 44.76 11.28 1.23
C ASN A 1017 45.87 10.25 1.48
N GLY A 1018 45.53 9.03 1.91
CA GLY A 1018 46.49 7.94 2.10
C GLY A 1018 46.95 7.26 0.81
N VAL A 1019 46.32 7.57 -0.34
CA VAL A 1019 46.73 7.08 -1.65
C VAL A 1019 47.64 8.12 -2.30
N SER A 1020 48.87 7.76 -2.65
CA SER A 1020 49.84 8.63 -3.30
C SER A 1020 49.59 8.70 -4.81
N ARG A 1021 49.86 9.86 -5.40
CA ARG A 1021 49.77 10.05 -6.85
C ARG A 1021 50.73 9.12 -7.61
N LYS A 1022 51.95 8.92 -7.09
CA LYS A 1022 52.95 7.99 -7.64
C LYS A 1022 52.44 6.54 -7.70
N ALA A 1023 51.68 6.09 -6.70
CA ALA A 1023 51.08 4.75 -6.73
C ALA A 1023 49.93 4.65 -7.75
N CYS A 1024 49.12 5.70 -7.92
CA CYS A 1024 48.15 5.78 -9.02
C CYS A 1024 48.85 5.73 -10.40
N GLU A 1025 49.95 6.47 -10.58
CA GLU A 1025 50.74 6.48 -11.83
C GLU A 1025 51.40 5.12 -12.13
N ALA A 1026 51.90 4.41 -11.11
CA ALA A 1026 52.42 3.05 -11.26
C ALA A 1026 51.31 2.03 -11.59
N PHE A 1027 50.18 2.08 -10.87
CA PHE A 1027 49.00 1.23 -11.12
C PHE A 1027 48.40 1.46 -12.51
N PHE A 1028 48.32 2.73 -12.94
CA PHE A 1028 47.95 3.15 -14.28
C PHE A 1028 48.87 2.55 -15.35
N SER A 1029 50.19 2.59 -15.12
CA SER A 1029 51.19 2.07 -16.05
C SER A 1029 51.07 0.56 -16.24
N GLU A 1030 50.83 -0.19 -15.16
CA GLU A 1030 50.57 -1.64 -15.23
C GLU A 1030 49.24 -1.99 -15.91
N LEU A 1031 48.16 -1.25 -15.64
CA LEU A 1031 46.87 -1.46 -16.31
C LEU A 1031 46.95 -1.17 -17.82
N SER A 1032 47.75 -0.18 -18.21
CA SER A 1032 47.86 0.30 -19.59
C SER A 1032 48.54 -0.68 -20.56
N VAL A 1033 49.15 -1.76 -20.04
CA VAL A 1033 49.78 -2.82 -20.84
C VAL A 1033 48.78 -3.54 -21.76
N ASN A 1034 47.50 -3.65 -21.37
CA ASN A 1034 46.50 -4.44 -22.10
C ASN A 1034 45.27 -3.64 -22.59
N THR A 1035 45.14 -2.37 -22.23
CA THR A 1035 43.97 -1.52 -22.53
C THR A 1035 44.34 -0.06 -22.28
N LEU A 1036 43.92 0.87 -23.14
CA LEU A 1036 44.26 2.28 -22.97
C LEU A 1036 43.45 2.92 -21.83
N TYR A 1037 44.15 3.51 -20.87
CA TYR A 1037 43.59 4.35 -19.81
C TYR A 1037 44.13 5.78 -19.90
N CYS A 1038 43.42 6.72 -19.28
CA CYS A 1038 43.83 8.08 -18.96
C CYS A 1038 43.90 8.22 -17.42
N LEU A 1039 44.92 8.91 -16.91
CA LEU A 1039 44.93 9.45 -15.55
C LEU A 1039 44.60 10.95 -15.64
N SER A 1040 43.49 11.33 -15.03
CA SER A 1040 42.96 12.70 -14.97
C SER A 1040 42.81 13.14 -13.51
N ASP A 1041 42.67 14.45 -13.27
CA ASP A 1041 42.38 15.04 -11.95
C ASP A 1041 43.18 14.42 -10.78
N GLU A 1042 44.49 14.22 -11.00
CA GLU A 1042 45.46 13.51 -10.14
C GLU A 1042 45.21 12.03 -9.83
N LYS A 1043 43.96 11.61 -9.64
CA LYS A 1043 43.57 10.29 -9.10
C LYS A 1043 42.28 9.72 -9.71
N LEU A 1044 41.86 10.20 -10.87
CA LEU A 1044 40.73 9.67 -11.64
C LEU A 1044 41.23 8.89 -12.86
N ILE A 1045 41.12 7.57 -12.80
CA ILE A 1045 41.56 6.65 -13.87
C ILE A 1045 40.34 6.28 -14.72
N GLN A 1046 40.42 6.47 -16.02
CA GLN A 1046 39.35 6.20 -16.98
C GLN A 1046 39.86 5.47 -18.21
N ARG A 1047 39.11 4.48 -18.70
CA ARG A 1047 39.41 3.74 -19.94
C ARG A 1047 39.05 4.59 -21.16
N ILE A 1048 39.94 4.67 -22.15
CA ILE A 1048 39.79 5.53 -23.35
C ILE A 1048 39.07 4.79 -24.51
N SER A 1049 39.04 3.45 -24.47
CA SER A 1049 38.57 2.57 -25.56
C SER A 1049 37.42 1.63 -25.16
#